data_AF-A0A9E5KP43-F1
#
_entry.id   AF-A0A9E5KP43-F1
#
_cell.length_a   1.000
_cell.length_b   1.000
_cell.length_c   1.000
_cell.angle_alpha   90.00
_cell.angle_beta   90.00
_cell.angle_gamma   90.00
#
_symmetry.space_group_name_H-M   'P 1'
#
loop_
_entity.id
_entity.type
_entity.pdbx_description
1 polymer ?
#
loop_
_entity_poly.entity_id
_entity_poly.type
_entity_poly.pdbx_seq_one_letter_code
_entity_poly.pdbx_strand_id
1 'polypeptide(L)'
;MLERIRRLQELIAGCPAQEQPVFRRRLAGLTRGGGRQEPSESAVTAVERDIVRSSERRAARAQRVPPVTYPDDLPVAQARDRIRDALISHQVVIVSGDTGSGKTTQLPKICLEAGRGVDGLITMTQPRRIAARSVAARIAAELQTTLGGTVGFKVRFDDRTSEHSLVRVVTDGVLLAEIERDPLLLRSDTVIVDEAHERSLNIDFLLGYLKRLLPKRPDLKVIVASATIDVDRFSEHFGNAPVVQVDGRLHPIETRWRPLDDEASDSSPAERAVKGVEECLDSGPGDILVFLSGERDIQDAADALSRVPAARGVEVLPLYARLPVTEQDRVFHVGRSRRIILATNVAETSVTVPGIRFVVDTGIARIARWSGRTRVLRLPVEPIARASADQRKGRCGRVGPGVCIRLYSEEDFLAREPFTAPELLRTNLANVILQMKALGLGEIAQFPFLETPSPRLVAEGLETLAELGAVDRRGDLTALGKRMATLPVDPRLARTVLAAIDEGALAEGLVIAAALSIQDPRERPAGQGGAADFAQLIFRDQESDFLSLLKLWRRWRTESAALGSSALRRWCREHFISHQRMREWAELHEQLRSMVSERLGMRAAPLADQCDANRIHRAMLAGFVSQLGFRGEDGEYRTATGGRFAIFPGSTLARRTPNWVVAAEIVETSRRFGRTLARVQGDWVERIAPHLVERIRSEPHWVRATGQVAAWERVQFGELTIVPRRRVPWGPVQPEDARNIFIQCALVDGDCDLDAPFIKHNHALRLRIEAMEAKRRERGLLVDSEARFAFFDARVPADVHSIPSFERWRRRVESRDSRTLFMRESDLLASAPDADMSLRFPDAIEIGGGASAELRYELSPGTALDGIHARIALGDLGSTTNDRLEWLVPGLLAEKIEALIRTLPKRLRVRLFPLREVAEAAAESIPFAEGSILESVAAHLAKVAGMALSAGDFDRAQLPPHLRLHIEVVSDAGDVLAAGDDIAALRRSLAPKSAAYRESLLDRAFQRHWNRTGLRNFDLDELPERIEATVDGLRVIAWPMLVDGGDSVSLGLAADSDAAERATRLAMRT
;
A
#
# COMPACT_ATOMS: atom_id res chain seq x y z
N MET A 1 62.30 35.28 -15.16
CA MET A 1 61.11 34.51 -14.70
C MET A 1 61.09 34.29 -13.18
N LEU A 2 62.16 33.78 -12.56
CA LEU A 2 62.23 33.51 -11.10
C LEU A 2 62.00 34.76 -10.21
N GLU A 3 62.50 35.91 -10.63
CA GLU A 3 62.28 37.19 -9.92
C GLU A 3 60.83 37.66 -9.98
N ARG A 4 60.17 37.46 -11.14
CA ARG A 4 58.73 37.68 -11.31
C ARG A 4 57.92 36.77 -10.39
N ILE A 5 58.31 35.51 -10.26
CA ILE A 5 57.70 34.56 -9.32
C ILE A 5 57.89 35.01 -7.86
N ARG A 6 59.07 35.50 -7.46
CA ARG A 6 59.27 36.06 -6.10
C ARG A 6 58.36 37.27 -5.84
N ARG A 7 58.27 38.21 -6.79
CA ARG A 7 57.36 39.36 -6.68
C ARG A 7 55.89 38.93 -6.53
N LEU A 8 55.48 37.88 -7.24
CA LEU A 8 54.14 37.31 -7.08
C LEU A 8 53.93 36.66 -5.71
N GLN A 9 54.97 36.08 -5.09
CA GLN A 9 54.87 35.57 -3.71
C GLN A 9 54.58 36.68 -2.70
N GLU A 10 55.18 37.85 -2.89
CA GLU A 10 54.92 39.03 -2.05
C GLU A 10 53.51 39.58 -2.27
N LEU A 11 53.06 39.69 -3.53
CA LEU A 11 51.72 40.17 -3.86
C LEU A 11 50.59 39.28 -3.33
N ILE A 12 50.83 37.98 -3.13
CA ILE A 12 49.85 37.08 -2.51
C ILE A 12 49.47 37.53 -1.10
N ALA A 13 50.37 38.17 -0.34
CA ALA A 13 50.05 38.70 0.98
C ALA A 13 48.98 39.81 0.94
N GLY A 14 48.86 40.50 -0.21
CA GLY A 14 47.81 41.50 -0.48
C GLY A 14 46.48 40.91 -0.97
N CYS A 15 46.36 39.58 -1.11
CA CYS A 15 45.12 38.90 -1.50
C CYS A 15 44.32 38.43 -0.25
N PRO A 16 43.01 38.18 -0.37
CA PRO A 16 42.19 37.63 0.71
C PRO A 16 42.78 36.34 1.30
N ALA A 17 42.80 36.21 2.63
CA ALA A 17 43.46 35.11 3.33
C ALA A 17 43.07 33.72 2.81
N GLN A 18 41.80 33.50 2.47
CA GLN A 18 41.29 32.23 1.96
C GLN A 18 41.78 31.87 0.54
N GLU A 19 42.22 32.85 -0.25
CA GLU A 19 42.75 32.62 -1.60
C GLU A 19 44.27 32.42 -1.63
N GLN A 20 44.97 32.92 -0.61
CA GLN A 20 46.43 32.84 -0.54
C GLN A 20 46.98 31.40 -0.67
N PRO A 21 46.44 30.36 0.00
CA PRO A 21 46.93 28.99 -0.13
C PRO A 21 46.74 28.41 -1.54
N VAL A 22 45.72 28.86 -2.27
CA VAL A 22 45.46 28.45 -3.66
C VAL A 22 46.49 29.08 -4.57
N PHE A 23 46.74 30.39 -4.45
CA PHE A 23 47.76 31.07 -5.24
C PHE A 23 49.16 30.56 -4.94
N ARG A 24 49.51 30.31 -3.67
CA ARG A 24 50.81 29.70 -3.29
C ARG A 24 50.99 28.33 -3.94
N ARG A 25 49.95 27.48 -3.97
CA ARG A 25 50.00 26.17 -4.63
C ARG A 25 50.12 26.28 -6.15
N ARG A 26 49.35 27.17 -6.79
CA ARG A 26 49.46 27.41 -8.24
C ARG A 26 50.86 27.87 -8.63
N LEU A 27 51.43 28.80 -7.85
CA LEU A 27 52.78 29.32 -8.08
C LEU A 27 53.87 28.26 -7.82
N ALA A 28 53.73 27.42 -6.79
CA ALA A 28 54.63 26.30 -6.53
C ALA A 28 54.53 25.22 -7.62
N GLY A 29 53.34 24.98 -8.17
CA GLY A 29 53.14 24.04 -9.30
C GLY A 29 53.90 24.45 -10.56
N LEU A 30 54.02 25.75 -10.82
CA LEU A 30 54.81 26.29 -11.93
C LEU A 30 56.33 26.05 -11.77
N THR A 31 56.81 25.76 -10.56
CA THR A 31 58.25 25.54 -10.28
C THR A 31 58.61 24.06 -10.07
N ARG A 32 57.62 23.16 -9.93
CA ARG A 32 57.82 21.72 -9.59
C ARG A 32 57.77 20.75 -10.77
N GLY A 33 57.61 21.22 -12.01
CA GLY A 33 57.72 20.37 -13.20
C GLY A 33 59.15 19.85 -13.37
N GLY A 34 59.39 18.59 -13.01
CA GLY A 34 60.72 17.96 -12.89
C GLY A 34 61.48 17.68 -14.19
N GLY A 35 61.60 18.65 -15.10
CA GLY A 35 62.50 18.51 -16.24
C GLY A 35 62.70 19.82 -16.97
N ARG A 36 63.86 20.48 -16.76
CA ARG A 36 64.58 21.50 -17.58
C ARG A 36 63.82 22.51 -18.46
N GLN A 37 62.50 22.60 -18.44
CA GLN A 37 61.68 23.57 -19.14
C GLN A 37 61.26 24.65 -18.16
N GLU A 38 61.63 25.89 -18.47
CA GLU A 38 61.10 27.06 -17.77
C GLU A 38 59.57 27.07 -17.84
N PRO A 39 58.87 27.51 -16.77
CA PRO A 39 57.41 27.61 -16.81
C PRO A 39 56.96 28.51 -17.96
N SER A 40 55.95 28.05 -18.71
CA SER A 40 55.36 28.81 -19.81
C SER A 40 54.99 30.23 -19.36
N GLU A 41 55.46 31.23 -20.10
CA GLU A 41 55.18 32.64 -19.83
C GLU A 41 53.66 32.93 -19.78
N SER A 42 52.87 32.22 -20.59
CA SER A 42 51.41 32.34 -20.59
C SER A 42 50.79 31.87 -19.27
N ALA A 43 51.33 30.80 -18.66
CA ALA A 43 50.84 30.25 -17.41
C ALA A 43 51.19 31.16 -16.22
N VAL A 44 52.41 31.71 -16.20
CA VAL A 44 52.84 32.70 -15.19
C VAL A 44 51.99 33.96 -15.29
N THR A 45 51.76 34.46 -16.51
CA THR A 45 50.94 35.67 -16.74
C THR A 45 49.49 35.48 -16.33
N ALA A 46 48.91 34.28 -16.52
CA ALA A 46 47.57 33.97 -16.06
C ALA A 46 47.47 33.99 -14.52
N VAL A 47 48.44 33.39 -13.82
CA VAL A 47 48.48 33.40 -12.34
C VAL A 47 48.70 34.82 -11.79
N GLU A 48 49.58 35.60 -12.42
CA GLU A 48 49.80 37.01 -12.08
C GLU A 48 48.52 37.83 -12.19
N ARG A 49 47.80 37.71 -13.31
CA ARG A 49 46.53 38.43 -13.51
C ARG A 49 45.51 38.10 -12.41
N ASP A 50 45.40 36.83 -12.02
CA ASP A 50 44.47 36.42 -10.96
C ASP A 50 44.87 36.98 -9.59
N ILE A 51 46.18 36.96 -9.26
CA ILE A 51 46.72 37.51 -8.00
C ILE A 51 46.49 39.03 -7.95
N VAL A 52 46.86 39.76 -9.01
CA VAL A 52 46.69 41.22 -9.08
C VAL A 52 45.21 41.58 -8.94
N ARG A 53 44.33 40.96 -9.72
CA ARG A 53 42.88 41.18 -9.63
C ARG A 53 42.34 40.89 -8.23
N SER A 54 42.81 39.83 -7.58
CA SER A 54 42.36 39.49 -6.23
C SER A 54 42.85 40.50 -5.19
N SER A 55 44.10 40.96 -5.30
CA SER A 55 44.66 41.99 -4.43
C SER A 55 43.98 43.35 -4.59
N GLU A 56 43.75 43.78 -5.83
CA GLU A 56 43.00 45.01 -6.14
C GLU A 56 41.58 44.96 -5.60
N ARG A 57 40.89 43.82 -5.75
CA ARG A 57 39.55 43.63 -5.18
C ARG A 57 39.56 43.76 -3.66
N ARG A 58 40.55 43.18 -2.97
CA ARG A 58 40.70 43.32 -1.52
C ARG A 58 40.95 44.77 -1.11
N ALA A 59 41.85 45.47 -1.81
CA ALA A 59 42.14 46.88 -1.56
C ALA A 59 40.90 47.76 -1.76
N ALA A 60 40.13 47.54 -2.83
CA ALA A 60 38.87 48.23 -3.08
C ALA A 60 37.81 47.96 -1.99
N ARG A 61 37.77 46.75 -1.42
CA ARG A 61 36.89 46.42 -0.28
C ARG A 61 37.34 47.15 0.99
N ALA A 62 38.64 47.20 1.27
CA ALA A 62 39.19 47.91 2.42
C ALA A 62 38.83 49.41 2.40
N GLN A 63 38.88 50.05 1.23
CA GLN A 63 38.50 51.45 1.05
C GLN A 63 36.99 51.73 1.24
N ARG A 64 36.14 50.70 1.20
CA ARG A 64 34.68 50.82 1.37
C ARG A 64 34.21 50.66 2.81
N VAL A 65 35.10 50.33 3.74
CA VAL A 65 34.75 50.20 5.16
C VAL A 65 34.29 51.57 5.66
N PRO A 66 33.02 51.75 6.06
CA PRO A 66 32.54 53.03 6.55
C PRO A 66 33.13 53.32 7.95
N PRO A 67 33.18 54.60 8.37
CA PRO A 67 33.50 54.94 9.74
C PRO A 67 32.52 54.24 10.71
N VAL A 68 33.07 53.55 11.72
CA VAL A 68 32.25 52.83 12.70
C VAL A 68 32.09 53.68 13.95
N THR A 69 30.84 54.00 14.30
CA THR A 69 30.48 54.71 15.54
C THR A 69 29.63 53.83 16.44
N TYR A 70 29.69 54.04 17.75
CA TYR A 70 28.97 53.22 18.73
C TYR A 70 28.08 54.10 19.62
N PRO A 71 26.87 53.65 19.97
CA PRO A 71 26.06 54.31 20.98
C PRO A 71 26.65 54.10 22.39
N ASP A 72 26.87 55.17 23.15
CA ASP A 72 27.49 55.13 24.49
C ASP A 72 26.62 54.44 25.55
N ASP A 73 25.31 54.38 25.30
CA ASP A 73 24.30 53.82 26.19
C ASP A 73 24.22 52.28 26.13
N LEU A 74 24.74 51.66 25.07
CA LEU A 74 24.65 50.22 24.87
C LEU A 74 25.75 49.44 25.61
N PRO A 75 25.41 48.42 26.41
CA PRO A 75 26.42 47.62 27.14
C PRO A 75 27.48 46.96 26.26
N VAL A 76 27.12 46.48 25.06
CA VAL A 76 28.10 45.86 24.15
C VAL A 76 29.14 46.86 23.65
N ALA A 77 28.80 48.15 23.54
CA ALA A 77 29.76 49.17 23.16
C ALA A 77 30.85 49.35 24.23
N GLN A 78 30.53 49.13 25.50
CA GLN A 78 31.49 49.20 26.62
C GLN A 78 32.43 47.98 26.63
N ALA A 79 31.97 46.82 26.15
CA ALA A 79 32.77 45.61 26.01
C ALA A 79 33.50 45.51 24.64
N ARG A 80 33.41 46.54 23.78
CA ARG A 80 33.95 46.56 22.41
C ARG A 80 35.40 46.11 22.34
N ASP A 81 36.29 46.73 23.12
CA ASP A 81 37.72 46.45 23.04
C ASP A 81 38.02 45.00 23.43
N ARG A 82 37.37 44.48 24.49
CA ARG A 82 37.48 43.07 24.89
C ARG A 82 37.02 42.12 23.78
N ILE A 83 35.90 42.42 23.11
CA ILE A 83 35.38 41.59 22.00
C ILE A 83 36.33 41.65 20.81
N ARG A 84 36.84 42.84 20.46
CA ARG A 84 37.78 43.04 19.35
C ARG A 84 39.08 42.26 19.58
N ASP A 85 39.66 42.38 20.77
CA ASP A 85 40.92 41.75 21.13
C ASP A 85 40.78 40.21 21.17
N ALA A 86 39.64 39.71 21.67
CA ALA A 86 39.29 38.29 21.61
C ALA A 86 39.17 37.79 20.16
N LEU A 87 38.50 38.56 19.29
CA LEU A 87 38.31 38.23 17.86
C LEU A 87 39.63 38.19 17.10
N ILE A 88 40.57 39.08 17.41
CA ILE A 88 41.91 39.08 16.83
C ILE A 88 42.66 37.80 17.27
N SER A 89 42.66 37.52 18.56
CA SER A 89 43.50 36.49 19.18
C SER A 89 42.98 35.06 19.00
N HIS A 90 41.66 34.86 18.86
CA HIS A 90 41.04 33.54 18.83
C HIS A 90 40.24 33.32 17.55
N GLN A 91 40.17 32.08 17.09
CA GLN A 91 39.40 31.74 15.90
C GLN A 91 37.88 31.77 16.16
N VAL A 92 37.47 31.34 17.36
CA VAL A 92 36.09 31.32 17.83
C VAL A 92 35.97 32.18 19.08
N VAL A 93 34.91 32.98 19.18
CA VAL A 93 34.57 33.77 20.37
C VAL A 93 33.10 33.56 20.71
N ILE A 94 32.81 33.29 21.98
CA ILE A 94 31.43 33.22 22.48
C ILE A 94 31.10 34.58 23.11
N VAL A 95 30.02 35.22 22.67
CA VAL A 95 29.57 36.50 23.24
C VAL A 95 28.21 36.31 23.89
N SER A 96 28.14 36.61 25.18
CA SER A 96 26.91 36.49 25.96
C SER A 96 26.45 37.85 26.47
N GLY A 97 25.15 38.03 26.57
CA GLY A 97 24.54 39.20 27.20
C GLY A 97 23.05 39.25 26.97
N ASP A 98 22.31 39.99 27.78
CA ASP A 98 20.85 39.99 27.71
C ASP A 98 20.29 40.48 26.37
N THR A 99 19.03 40.14 26.10
CA THR A 99 18.30 40.69 24.96
C THR A 99 18.17 42.22 25.12
N GLY A 100 18.60 42.98 24.12
CA GLY A 100 18.66 44.46 24.18
C GLY A 100 20.02 45.05 24.55
N SER A 101 21.02 44.24 24.90
CA SER A 101 22.41 44.69 25.13
C SER A 101 23.12 45.27 23.90
N GLY A 102 22.56 45.06 22.70
CA GLY A 102 23.10 45.54 21.43
C GLY A 102 23.93 44.51 20.65
N LYS A 103 24.07 43.24 21.10
CA LYS A 103 24.92 42.21 20.45
C LYS A 103 24.70 42.12 18.94
N THR A 104 23.45 41.88 18.55
CA THR A 104 23.02 41.66 17.17
C THR A 104 23.38 42.83 16.24
N THR A 105 23.30 44.08 16.71
CA THR A 105 23.59 45.25 15.87
C THR A 105 25.04 45.71 15.96
N GLN A 106 25.72 45.49 17.08
CA GLN A 106 27.09 45.98 17.31
C GLN A 106 28.18 44.97 16.92
N LEU A 107 27.95 43.66 17.00
CA LEU A 107 28.97 42.65 16.66
C LEU A 107 29.50 42.76 15.23
N PRO A 108 28.67 42.95 14.18
CA PRO A 108 29.16 43.16 12.82
C PRO A 108 30.03 44.42 12.68
N LYS A 109 29.70 45.48 13.44
CA LYS A 109 30.45 46.74 13.46
C LYS A 109 31.83 46.54 14.11
N ILE A 110 31.89 45.83 15.23
CA ILE A 110 33.16 45.43 15.88
C ILE A 110 34.01 44.57 14.94
N CYS A 111 33.38 43.67 14.16
CA CYS A 111 34.08 42.89 13.14
C CYS A 111 34.69 43.77 12.04
N LEU A 112 33.97 44.78 11.54
CA LEU A 112 34.50 45.73 10.55
C LEU A 112 35.70 46.49 11.10
N GLU A 113 35.62 46.96 12.35
CA GLU A 113 36.72 47.64 13.03
C GLU A 113 37.94 46.71 13.21
N ALA A 114 37.72 45.42 13.48
CA ALA A 114 38.77 44.40 13.53
C ALA A 114 39.35 44.02 12.15
N GLY A 115 38.99 44.74 11.09
CA GLY A 115 39.45 44.50 9.72
C GLY A 115 38.78 43.31 9.01
N ARG A 116 37.66 42.80 9.53
CA ARG A 116 36.85 41.76 8.88
C ARG A 116 35.87 42.37 7.87
N GLY A 117 35.31 41.55 7.00
CA GLY A 117 34.45 42.00 5.90
C GLY A 117 35.24 42.50 4.68
N VAL A 118 36.57 42.52 4.75
CA VAL A 118 37.47 42.95 3.68
C VAL A 118 37.91 41.75 2.83
N ASP A 119 38.36 40.68 3.47
CA ASP A 119 38.81 39.45 2.80
C ASP A 119 37.61 38.64 2.28
N GLY A 120 36.48 38.72 2.96
CA GLY A 120 35.21 38.12 2.57
C GLY A 120 34.04 38.91 3.12
N LEU A 121 32.89 38.26 3.30
CA LEU A 121 31.73 38.85 3.97
C LEU A 121 31.71 38.50 5.45
N ILE A 122 31.36 39.47 6.29
CA ILE A 122 30.82 39.19 7.63
C ILE A 122 29.40 38.68 7.43
N THR A 123 29.20 37.38 7.62
CA THR A 123 27.92 36.71 7.44
C THR A 123 27.30 36.43 8.79
N MET A 124 26.25 37.17 9.14
CA MET A 124 25.51 36.96 10.39
C MET A 124 24.24 36.18 10.13
N THR A 125 24.03 35.10 10.87
CA THR A 125 22.80 34.31 10.79
C THR A 125 21.75 34.81 11.79
N GLN A 126 20.49 34.62 11.45
CA GLN A 126 19.32 34.93 12.26
C GLN A 126 18.28 33.81 12.09
N PRO A 127 17.58 33.40 13.15
CA PRO A 127 16.58 32.33 13.06
C PRO A 127 15.36 32.72 12.22
N ARG A 128 14.97 34.01 12.23
CA ARG A 128 13.71 34.47 11.61
C ARG A 128 13.95 35.49 10.51
N ARG A 129 13.16 35.41 9.43
CA ARG A 129 13.28 36.32 8.26
C ARG A 129 13.05 37.78 8.62
N ILE A 130 12.08 38.06 9.47
CA ILE A 130 11.75 39.44 9.91
C ILE A 130 12.94 40.03 10.68
N ALA A 131 13.54 39.24 11.59
CA ALA A 131 14.73 39.65 12.33
C ALA A 131 15.92 39.93 11.40
N ALA A 132 16.20 39.03 10.44
CA ALA A 132 17.28 39.25 9.47
C ALA A 132 17.13 40.59 8.71
N ARG A 133 15.91 40.91 8.27
CA ARG A 133 15.61 42.16 7.54
C ARG A 133 15.73 43.40 8.43
N SER A 134 15.09 43.38 9.60
CA SER A 134 15.07 44.52 10.51
C SER A 134 16.47 44.83 11.06
N VAL A 135 17.24 43.78 11.38
CA VAL A 135 18.61 43.89 11.86
C VAL A 135 19.53 44.46 10.78
N ALA A 136 19.45 43.96 9.54
CA ALA A 136 20.24 44.52 8.44
C ALA A 136 19.91 45.99 8.18
N ALA A 137 18.62 46.35 8.18
CA ALA A 137 18.18 47.73 8.03
C ALA A 137 18.71 48.61 9.17
N ARG A 138 18.71 48.11 10.41
CA ARG A 138 19.22 48.83 11.58
C ARG A 138 20.73 49.04 11.50
N ILE A 139 21.51 48.01 11.16
CA ILE A 139 22.97 48.12 11.00
C ILE A 139 23.31 49.11 9.89
N ALA A 140 22.59 49.05 8.75
CA ALA A 140 22.77 49.99 7.64
C ALA A 140 22.53 51.45 8.09
N ALA A 141 21.43 51.69 8.81
CA ALA A 141 21.09 53.01 9.35
C ALA A 141 22.14 53.53 10.34
N GLU A 142 22.62 52.68 11.26
CA GLU A 142 23.65 53.06 12.24
C GLU A 142 25.01 53.35 11.58
N LEU A 143 25.36 52.64 10.50
CA LEU A 143 26.55 52.91 9.70
C LEU A 143 26.37 54.05 8.68
N GLN A 144 25.19 54.68 8.64
CA GLN A 144 24.85 55.74 7.68
C GLN A 144 25.03 55.29 6.21
N THR A 145 24.69 54.04 5.92
CA THR A 145 24.78 53.45 4.57
C THR A 145 23.40 53.05 4.04
N THR A 146 23.26 52.96 2.73
CA THR A 146 22.04 52.44 2.11
C THR A 146 21.99 50.92 2.20
N LEU A 147 20.85 50.38 2.63
CA LEU A 147 20.60 48.93 2.63
C LEU A 147 20.76 48.36 1.21
N GLY A 148 21.58 47.32 1.07
CA GLY A 148 21.98 46.73 -0.21
C GLY A 148 23.34 47.20 -0.74
N GLY A 149 23.90 48.28 -0.17
CA GLY A 149 25.28 48.71 -0.37
C GLY A 149 26.23 47.90 0.53
N THR A 150 26.84 48.58 1.51
CA THR A 150 27.77 47.98 2.48
C THR A 150 27.14 46.89 3.34
N VAL A 151 25.88 47.08 3.73
CA VAL A 151 25.11 46.11 4.53
C VAL A 151 23.97 45.58 3.68
N GLY A 152 23.88 44.27 3.53
CA GLY A 152 22.80 43.60 2.84
C GLY A 152 22.12 42.53 3.71
N PHE A 153 21.04 41.97 3.21
CA PHE A 153 20.48 40.74 3.77
C PHE A 153 20.11 39.76 2.67
N LYS A 154 20.05 38.48 3.02
CA LYS A 154 19.51 37.44 2.16
C LYS A 154 18.68 36.46 2.97
N VAL A 155 17.39 36.47 2.72
CA VAL A 155 16.43 35.53 3.28
C VAL A 155 15.83 34.70 2.15
N ARG A 156 15.04 33.68 2.49
CA ARG A 156 14.31 32.93 1.45
C ARG A 156 13.42 33.91 0.65
N PHE A 157 13.58 33.91 -0.67
CA PHE A 157 12.86 34.73 -1.66
C PHE A 157 13.22 36.21 -1.75
N ASP A 158 14.14 36.74 -0.93
CA ASP A 158 14.54 38.15 -0.99
C ASP A 158 16.05 38.27 -0.72
N ASP A 159 16.78 38.77 -1.72
CA ASP A 159 18.23 38.99 -1.67
C ASP A 159 18.51 40.45 -1.99
N ARG A 160 19.04 41.17 -1.00
CA ARG A 160 19.47 42.57 -1.09
C ARG A 160 20.96 42.64 -0.79
N THR A 161 21.75 41.74 -1.36
CA THR A 161 23.22 41.78 -1.27
C THR A 161 23.82 42.15 -2.61
N SER A 162 24.93 42.87 -2.58
CA SER A 162 25.68 43.27 -3.78
C SER A 162 27.14 42.89 -3.63
N GLU A 163 27.91 43.02 -4.72
CA GLU A 163 29.37 42.84 -4.68
C GLU A 163 30.08 43.87 -3.78
N HIS A 164 29.40 44.97 -3.43
CA HIS A 164 29.89 46.01 -2.53
C HIS A 164 29.62 45.70 -1.06
N SER A 165 28.79 44.70 -0.76
CA SER A 165 28.48 44.34 0.62
C SER A 165 29.74 43.83 1.35
N LEU A 166 29.89 44.29 2.59
CA LEU A 166 30.89 43.84 3.56
C LEU A 166 30.22 43.03 4.68
N VAL A 167 28.99 43.42 5.04
CA VAL A 167 28.15 42.72 6.02
C VAL A 167 26.91 42.17 5.31
N ARG A 168 26.57 40.93 5.60
CA ARG A 168 25.34 40.29 5.14
C ARG A 168 24.65 39.60 6.30
N VAL A 169 23.37 39.90 6.49
CA VAL A 169 22.51 39.16 7.42
C VAL A 169 21.71 38.11 6.66
N VAL A 170 21.78 36.86 7.08
CA VAL A 170 21.08 35.74 6.44
C VAL A 170 20.22 35.00 7.45
N THR A 171 19.24 34.22 6.98
CA THR A 171 18.63 33.20 7.85
C THR A 171 19.53 31.98 7.95
N ASP A 172 19.48 31.24 9.07
CA ASP A 172 20.29 30.02 9.28
C ASP A 172 20.17 29.04 8.11
N GLY A 173 18.93 28.77 7.67
CA GLY A 173 18.65 27.87 6.55
C GLY A 173 19.19 28.35 5.20
N VAL A 174 19.38 29.67 5.00
CA VAL A 174 20.00 30.19 3.78
C VAL A 174 21.50 29.90 3.78
N LEU A 175 22.18 30.09 4.90
CA LEU A 175 23.60 29.75 5.01
C LEU A 175 23.82 28.25 4.85
N LEU A 176 22.96 27.42 5.46
CA LEU A 176 23.00 25.98 5.29
C LEU A 176 22.82 25.54 3.83
N ALA A 177 21.88 26.13 3.10
CA ALA A 177 21.69 25.84 1.69
C ALA A 177 22.89 26.27 0.82
N GLU A 178 23.64 27.29 1.23
CA GLU A 178 24.86 27.72 0.54
C GLU A 178 26.02 26.72 0.73
N ILE A 179 26.06 25.93 1.81
CA ILE A 179 27.09 24.91 2.07
C ILE A 179 27.13 23.86 0.95
N GLU A 180 26.00 23.51 0.32
CA GLU A 180 25.98 22.58 -0.82
C GLU A 180 26.87 23.05 -1.98
N ARG A 181 26.89 24.36 -2.23
CA ARG A 181 27.58 24.98 -3.37
C ARG A 181 28.94 25.56 -3.01
N ASP A 182 29.10 25.99 -1.76
CA ASP A 182 30.33 26.52 -1.19
C ASP A 182 30.63 25.81 0.15
N PRO A 183 31.09 24.54 0.12
CA PRO A 183 31.36 23.78 1.35
C PRO A 183 32.43 24.43 2.22
N LEU A 184 33.35 25.18 1.62
CA LEU A 184 34.39 25.85 2.37
C LEU A 184 33.96 27.22 2.90
N LEU A 185 32.75 27.69 2.59
CA LEU A 185 32.25 29.04 2.90
C LEU A 185 33.25 30.14 2.50
N LEU A 186 33.84 30.03 1.31
CA LEU A 186 34.90 30.93 0.81
C LEU A 186 34.41 32.37 0.64
N ARG A 187 33.10 32.59 0.51
CA ARG A 187 32.49 33.92 0.46
C ARG A 187 32.57 34.66 1.79
N SER A 188 32.68 33.95 2.90
CA SER A 188 32.69 34.51 4.25
C SER A 188 34.11 34.50 4.83
N ASP A 189 34.51 35.63 5.42
CA ASP A 189 35.69 35.68 6.28
C ASP A 189 35.29 35.54 7.75
N THR A 190 34.13 36.07 8.15
CA THR A 190 33.59 35.93 9.49
C THR A 190 32.17 35.40 9.43
N VAL A 191 31.84 34.43 10.28
CA VAL A 191 30.47 33.95 10.49
C VAL A 191 30.04 34.29 11.91
N ILE A 192 28.90 34.97 12.06
CA ILE A 192 28.28 35.25 13.35
C ILE A 192 27.02 34.41 13.44
N VAL A 193 26.98 33.44 14.36
CA VAL A 193 25.77 32.67 14.66
C VAL A 193 25.07 33.38 15.81
N ASP A 194 24.05 34.19 15.48
CA ASP A 194 23.31 34.96 16.47
C ASP A 194 22.10 34.18 16.99
N GLU A 195 21.59 34.59 18.15
CA GLU A 195 20.44 33.96 18.83
C GLU A 195 20.65 32.44 19.04
N ALA A 196 21.89 32.00 19.30
CA ALA A 196 22.24 30.58 19.41
C ALA A 196 21.46 29.83 20.52
N HIS A 197 20.92 30.58 21.48
CA HIS A 197 20.05 30.08 22.55
C HIS A 197 18.69 29.56 22.06
N GLU A 198 18.22 29.91 20.84
CA GLU A 198 17.00 29.33 20.28
C GLU A 198 17.14 27.82 20.02
N ARG A 199 18.40 27.33 19.88
CA ARG A 199 18.72 25.91 19.71
C ARG A 199 17.84 25.23 18.65
N SER A 200 17.65 25.94 17.53
CA SER A 200 16.95 25.43 16.36
C SER A 200 17.77 24.34 15.68
N LEU A 201 17.12 23.49 14.92
CA LEU A 201 17.79 22.41 14.20
C LEU A 201 18.88 22.93 13.25
N ASN A 202 18.61 24.08 12.62
CA ASN A 202 19.55 24.70 11.68
C ASN A 202 20.78 25.28 12.40
N ILE A 203 20.58 25.89 13.57
CA ILE A 203 21.67 26.45 14.38
C ILE A 203 22.59 25.31 14.84
N ASP A 204 22.05 24.26 15.45
CA ASP A 204 22.84 23.13 15.95
C ASP A 204 23.63 22.45 14.82
N PHE A 205 23.03 22.32 13.63
CA PHE A 205 23.71 21.79 12.46
C PHE A 205 24.83 22.71 11.97
N LEU A 206 24.57 24.03 11.89
CA LEU A 206 25.56 25.01 11.47
C LEU A 206 26.77 25.03 12.41
N LEU A 207 26.55 24.98 13.73
CA LEU A 207 27.62 24.93 14.72
C LEU A 207 28.50 23.68 14.54
N GLY A 208 27.88 22.51 14.39
CA GLY A 208 28.63 21.28 14.13
C GLY A 208 29.36 21.28 12.79
N TYR A 209 28.78 21.89 11.76
CA TYR A 209 29.44 22.07 10.47
C TYR A 209 30.66 22.97 10.59
N LEU A 210 30.51 24.14 11.23
CA LEU A 210 31.59 25.09 11.48
C LEU A 210 32.74 24.43 12.25
N LYS A 211 32.44 23.64 13.30
CA LYS A 211 33.47 22.91 14.06
C LYS A 211 34.34 22.00 13.17
N ARG A 212 33.76 21.36 12.15
CA ARG A 212 34.53 20.55 11.17
C ARG A 212 35.23 21.38 10.10
N LEU A 213 34.70 22.56 9.78
CA LEU A 213 35.26 23.46 8.79
C LEU A 213 36.47 24.24 9.32
N LEU A 214 36.45 24.68 10.57
CA LEU A 214 37.47 25.55 11.17
C LEU A 214 38.91 25.02 11.02
N PRO A 215 39.21 23.71 11.20
CA PRO A 215 40.54 23.17 10.93
C PRO A 215 40.99 23.29 9.47
N LYS A 216 40.05 23.33 8.52
CA LYS A 216 40.31 23.50 7.07
C LYS A 216 40.38 24.97 6.64
N ARG A 217 39.78 25.87 7.43
CA ARG A 217 39.71 27.33 7.21
C ARG A 217 40.26 28.08 8.44
N PRO A 218 41.58 28.02 8.70
CA PRO A 218 42.18 28.71 9.85
C PRO A 218 42.00 30.24 9.81
N ASP A 219 41.72 30.79 8.63
CA ASP A 219 41.43 32.21 8.42
C ASP A 219 40.00 32.63 8.80
N LEU A 220 39.05 31.69 8.83
CA LEU A 220 37.64 31.95 9.12
C LEU A 220 37.47 32.22 10.62
N LYS A 221 36.83 33.34 10.95
CA LYS A 221 36.46 33.70 12.32
C LYS A 221 35.00 33.34 12.59
N VAL A 222 34.71 32.83 13.78
CA VAL A 222 33.34 32.51 14.21
C VAL A 222 33.01 33.23 15.51
N ILE A 223 31.84 33.87 15.53
CA ILE A 223 31.26 34.41 16.76
C ILE A 223 29.96 33.66 17.03
N VAL A 224 29.79 33.14 18.24
CA VAL A 224 28.51 32.57 18.69
C VAL A 224 27.92 33.54 19.69
N ALA A 225 26.80 34.18 19.33
CA ALA A 225 26.12 35.14 20.19
C ALA A 225 24.89 34.50 20.85
N SER A 226 24.82 34.58 22.18
CA SER A 226 23.75 33.99 22.99
C SER A 226 23.20 35.00 24.00
N ALA A 227 21.92 34.87 24.35
CA ALA A 227 21.29 35.66 25.40
C ALA A 227 21.14 34.91 26.73
N THR A 228 21.54 33.64 26.78
CA THR A 228 21.43 32.78 27.96
C THR A 228 22.79 32.44 28.55
N ILE A 229 22.78 32.00 29.82
CA ILE A 229 23.97 31.63 30.61
C ILE A 229 24.57 30.28 30.18
N ASP A 230 23.97 29.53 29.25
CA ASP A 230 24.49 28.25 28.75
C ASP A 230 25.68 28.42 27.77
N VAL A 231 26.57 29.37 28.07
CA VAL A 231 27.74 29.75 27.29
C VAL A 231 28.85 28.71 27.37
N ASP A 232 28.87 27.96 28.48
CA ASP A 232 29.88 26.94 28.75
C ASP A 232 29.81 25.82 27.74
N ARG A 233 28.60 25.35 27.39
CA ARG A 233 28.43 24.33 26.34
C ARG A 233 28.96 24.79 25.00
N PHE A 234 28.69 26.04 24.61
CA PHE A 234 29.22 26.58 23.36
C PHE A 234 30.75 26.72 23.42
N SER A 235 31.30 27.13 24.55
CA SER A 235 32.75 27.22 24.77
C SER A 235 33.41 25.85 24.64
N GLU A 236 32.94 24.85 25.39
CA GLU A 236 33.41 23.46 25.37
C GLU A 236 33.33 22.87 23.95
N HIS A 237 32.23 23.12 23.25
CA HIS A 237 32.04 22.65 21.88
C HIS A 237 33.16 23.10 20.95
N PHE A 238 33.60 24.35 21.05
CA PHE A 238 34.69 24.91 20.23
C PHE A 238 36.07 24.82 20.90
N GLY A 239 36.26 23.89 21.83
CA GLY A 239 37.56 23.64 22.45
C GLY A 239 37.94 24.69 23.51
N ASN A 240 36.98 25.03 24.38
CA ASN A 240 37.09 26.07 25.41
C ASN A 240 37.36 27.46 24.84
N ALA A 241 36.58 27.82 23.80
CA ALA A 241 36.65 29.16 23.19
C ALA A 241 36.34 30.26 24.22
N PRO A 242 37.03 31.41 24.19
CA PRO A 242 36.84 32.48 25.17
C PRO A 242 35.40 33.00 25.16
N VAL A 243 34.87 33.18 26.37
CA VAL A 243 33.55 33.77 26.61
C VAL A 243 33.71 35.23 27.01
N VAL A 244 33.10 36.13 26.25
CA VAL A 244 32.99 37.54 26.59
C VAL A 244 31.56 37.82 27.04
N GLN A 245 31.39 37.92 28.36
CA GLN A 245 30.11 38.30 28.95
C GLN A 245 29.95 39.82 28.96
N VAL A 246 28.78 40.26 28.50
CA VAL A 246 28.35 41.65 28.48
C VAL A 246 27.13 41.78 29.36
N ASP A 247 27.32 42.37 30.53
CA ASP A 247 26.24 42.53 31.50
C ASP A 247 25.21 43.54 30.96
N GLY A 248 23.94 43.14 30.97
CA GLY A 248 22.84 44.00 30.54
C GLY A 248 22.60 45.13 31.54
N ARG A 249 22.14 46.29 31.05
CA ARG A 249 21.50 47.33 31.87
C ARG A 249 19.99 47.13 31.84
N LEU A 250 19.49 46.03 32.42
CA LEU A 250 18.06 45.94 32.69
C LEU A 250 17.75 46.82 33.90
N HIS A 251 16.70 47.63 33.79
CA HIS A 251 16.15 48.28 34.96
C HIS A 251 15.56 47.23 35.92
N PRO A 252 15.49 47.50 37.23
CA PRO A 252 14.92 46.56 38.19
C PRO A 252 13.52 46.09 37.77
N ILE A 253 13.29 44.77 37.84
CA ILE A 253 11.99 44.16 37.54
C ILE A 253 11.45 43.54 38.82
N GLU A 254 10.32 44.03 39.30
CA GLU A 254 9.57 43.41 40.41
C GLU A 254 8.88 42.15 39.88
N THR A 255 9.11 41.00 40.52
CA THR A 255 8.41 39.75 40.18
C THR A 255 7.33 39.47 41.20
N ARG A 256 6.08 39.30 40.75
CA ARG A 256 4.93 38.97 41.59
C ARG A 256 4.40 37.59 41.22
N TRP A 257 4.22 36.75 42.22
CA TRP A 257 3.73 35.38 42.06
C TRP A 257 2.25 35.29 42.41
N ARG A 258 1.47 34.62 41.57
CA ARG A 258 0.03 34.36 41.75
C ARG A 258 -0.21 32.86 41.63
N PRO A 259 -0.03 32.09 42.74
CA PRO A 259 -0.30 30.66 42.74
C PRO A 259 -1.76 30.37 42.37
N LEU A 260 -2.02 29.15 41.93
CA LEU A 260 -3.38 28.69 41.67
C LEU A 260 -3.97 28.21 42.99
N ASP A 261 -4.95 28.94 43.51
CA ASP A 261 -5.74 28.52 44.66
C ASP A 261 -6.86 27.55 44.19
N ASP A 262 -7.40 26.71 45.07
CA ASP A 262 -8.42 25.69 44.73
C ASP A 262 -9.66 26.30 44.04
N GLU A 263 -10.09 27.50 44.44
CA GLU A 263 -11.20 28.24 43.80
C GLU A 263 -10.86 28.78 42.39
N ALA A 264 -9.57 28.96 42.09
CA ALA A 264 -9.09 29.45 40.80
C ALA A 264 -8.76 28.31 39.80
N SER A 265 -8.81 27.05 40.24
CA SER A 265 -8.58 25.86 39.40
C SER A 265 -9.54 25.78 38.22
N ASP A 266 -10.80 26.20 38.41
CA ASP A 266 -11.82 26.20 37.36
C ASP A 266 -11.71 27.39 36.39
N SER A 267 -10.86 28.38 36.68
CA SER A 267 -10.66 29.55 35.83
C SER A 267 -9.75 29.24 34.64
N SER A 268 -10.21 29.62 33.45
CA SER A 268 -9.43 29.49 32.22
C SER A 268 -8.11 30.31 32.28
N PRO A 269 -7.06 29.92 31.53
CA PRO A 269 -5.83 30.71 31.42
C PRO A 269 -6.09 32.17 30.98
N ALA A 270 -7.09 32.40 30.13
CA ALA A 270 -7.48 33.72 29.67
C ALA A 270 -8.05 34.60 30.79
N GLU A 271 -8.97 34.06 31.61
CA GLU A 271 -9.52 34.78 32.76
C GLU A 271 -8.46 35.14 33.80
N ARG A 272 -7.52 34.22 34.05
CA ARG A 272 -6.37 34.49 34.94
C ARG A 272 -5.46 35.57 34.36
N ALA A 273 -5.22 35.56 33.06
CA ALA A 273 -4.46 36.61 32.39
C ALA A 273 -5.14 37.98 32.49
N VAL A 274 -6.47 38.04 32.39
CA VAL A 274 -7.26 39.28 32.56
C VAL A 274 -7.07 39.85 33.97
N LYS A 275 -7.17 39.02 35.02
CA LYS A 275 -6.89 39.46 36.41
C LYS A 275 -5.48 40.02 36.57
N GLY A 276 -4.49 39.38 35.96
CA GLY A 276 -3.11 39.90 35.93
C GLY A 276 -2.98 41.24 35.20
N VAL A 277 -3.74 41.43 34.11
CA VAL A 277 -3.80 42.71 33.38
C VAL A 277 -4.44 43.80 34.24
N GLU A 278 -5.54 43.53 34.94
CA GLU A 278 -6.16 44.48 35.87
C GLU A 278 -5.17 44.96 36.93
N GLU A 279 -4.42 44.04 37.55
CA GLU A 279 -3.37 44.41 38.50
C GLU A 279 -2.26 45.30 37.89
N CYS A 280 -1.89 45.03 36.63
CA CYS A 280 -0.93 45.84 35.88
C CYS A 280 -1.50 47.22 35.49
N LEU A 281 -2.81 47.33 35.27
CA LEU A 281 -3.49 48.60 35.03
C LEU A 281 -3.42 49.48 36.28
N ASP A 282 -3.65 48.89 37.45
CA ASP A 282 -3.59 49.57 38.76
C ASP A 282 -2.16 49.94 39.18
N SER A 283 -1.15 49.18 38.75
CA SER A 283 0.25 49.36 39.16
C SER A 283 0.96 50.57 38.54
N GLY A 284 0.38 51.23 37.53
CA GLY A 284 0.93 52.47 36.94
C GLY A 284 0.94 52.51 35.40
N PRO A 285 1.54 53.55 34.79
CA PRO A 285 1.53 53.76 33.34
C PRO A 285 2.55 52.91 32.59
N GLY A 286 2.22 52.52 31.36
CA GLY A 286 3.10 51.79 30.44
C GLY A 286 2.47 50.54 29.85
N ASP A 287 2.95 50.07 28.71
CA ASP A 287 2.26 49.00 27.97
C ASP A 287 2.42 47.63 28.65
N ILE A 288 1.43 46.78 28.45
CA ILE A 288 1.32 45.46 29.06
C ILE A 288 1.53 44.40 27.99
N LEU A 289 2.44 43.45 28.23
CA LEU A 289 2.64 42.28 27.38
C LEU A 289 2.16 41.02 28.11
N VAL A 290 1.20 40.31 27.52
CA VAL A 290 0.59 39.12 28.10
C VAL A 290 0.99 37.90 27.29
N PHE A 291 1.56 36.88 27.93
CA PHE A 291 1.93 35.63 27.28
C PHE A 291 0.84 34.57 27.45
N LEU A 292 0.32 34.07 26.33
CA LEU A 292 -0.75 33.06 26.24
C LEU A 292 -0.32 31.87 25.36
N SER A 293 -0.99 30.72 25.50
CA SER A 293 -0.56 29.48 24.86
C SER A 293 -0.89 29.40 23.35
N GLY A 294 -1.89 30.16 22.89
CA GLY A 294 -2.29 30.15 21.49
C GLY A 294 -3.39 31.16 21.12
N GLU A 295 -3.81 31.11 19.85
CA GLU A 295 -4.78 32.03 19.23
C GLU A 295 -6.14 32.07 19.95
N ARG A 296 -6.63 30.91 20.39
CA ARG A 296 -7.91 30.81 21.13
C ARG A 296 -7.84 31.57 22.45
N ASP A 297 -6.81 31.31 23.26
CA ASP A 297 -6.64 31.98 24.55
C ASP A 297 -6.47 33.51 24.37
N ILE A 298 -5.81 33.94 23.29
CA ILE A 298 -5.69 35.36 22.93
C ILE A 298 -7.06 35.98 22.65
N GLN A 299 -7.90 35.28 21.89
CA GLN A 299 -9.25 35.78 21.59
C GLN A 299 -10.12 35.81 22.84
N ASP A 300 -10.12 34.73 23.63
CA ASP A 300 -10.90 34.64 24.86
C ASP A 300 -10.48 35.75 25.85
N ALA A 301 -9.18 36.04 25.96
CA ALA A 301 -8.66 37.13 26.77
C ALA A 301 -9.03 38.52 26.21
N ALA A 302 -8.99 38.72 24.89
CA ALA A 302 -9.40 39.97 24.26
C ALA A 302 -10.89 40.26 24.49
N ASP A 303 -11.74 39.25 24.33
CA ASP A 303 -13.18 39.34 24.53
C ASP A 303 -13.50 39.63 26.00
N ALA A 304 -12.79 38.98 26.93
CA ALA A 304 -12.93 39.26 28.35
C ALA A 304 -12.47 40.67 28.73
N LEU A 305 -11.32 41.12 28.22
CA LEU A 305 -10.80 42.48 28.44
C LEU A 305 -11.75 43.57 27.92
N SER A 306 -12.51 43.29 26.86
CA SER A 306 -13.49 44.25 26.32
C SER A 306 -14.62 44.59 27.32
N ARG A 307 -14.83 43.72 28.32
CA ARG A 307 -15.83 43.88 29.39
C ARG A 307 -15.27 44.50 30.66
N VAL A 308 -13.94 44.65 30.77
CA VAL A 308 -13.27 45.21 31.95
C VAL A 308 -13.35 46.74 31.91
N PRO A 309 -13.98 47.40 32.91
CA PRO A 309 -14.09 48.86 32.91
C PRO A 309 -12.74 49.60 32.87
N ALA A 310 -11.73 49.08 33.57
CA ALA A 310 -10.38 49.65 33.63
C ALA A 310 -9.63 49.58 32.29
N ALA A 311 -10.04 48.71 31.36
CA ALA A 311 -9.46 48.58 30.03
C ALA A 311 -10.09 49.54 29.00
N ARG A 312 -11.10 50.34 29.38
CA ARG A 312 -11.70 51.33 28.47
C ARG A 312 -10.69 52.38 28.05
N GLY A 313 -10.51 52.58 26.75
CA GLY A 313 -9.53 53.52 26.18
C GLY A 313 -8.11 52.96 26.00
N VAL A 314 -7.88 51.69 26.36
CA VAL A 314 -6.64 50.95 26.10
C VAL A 314 -6.77 50.20 24.77
N GLU A 315 -5.71 50.19 23.97
CA GLU A 315 -5.68 49.45 22.70
C GLU A 315 -5.25 48.00 22.95
N VAL A 316 -6.14 47.03 22.69
CA VAL A 316 -5.84 45.60 22.81
C VAL A 316 -5.39 45.06 21.46
N LEU A 317 -4.17 44.54 21.38
CA LEU A 317 -3.52 44.09 20.15
C LEU A 317 -3.11 42.61 20.25
N PRO A 318 -3.57 41.72 19.35
CA PRO A 318 -3.10 40.35 19.31
C PRO A 318 -1.74 40.23 18.62
N LEU A 319 -0.92 39.26 19.03
CA LEU A 319 0.38 38.94 18.39
C LEU A 319 0.66 37.44 18.36
N TYR A 320 0.46 36.82 17.21
CA TYR A 320 0.76 35.40 16.98
C TYR A 320 1.16 35.14 15.52
N ALA A 321 1.88 34.05 15.27
CA ALA A 321 2.56 33.81 13.99
C ALA A 321 1.65 33.82 12.75
N ARG A 322 0.38 33.40 12.88
CA ARG A 322 -0.59 33.33 11.78
C ARG A 322 -1.25 34.68 11.44
N LEU A 323 -1.09 35.69 12.30
CA LEU A 323 -1.67 37.01 12.13
C LEU A 323 -1.14 37.68 10.84
N PRO A 324 -1.96 38.41 10.05
CA PRO A 324 -1.48 39.13 8.88
C PRO A 324 -0.34 40.10 9.23
N VAL A 325 0.63 40.26 8.32
CA VAL A 325 1.83 41.11 8.55
C VAL A 325 1.45 42.53 8.94
N THR A 326 0.45 43.12 8.29
CA THR A 326 -0.04 44.47 8.59
C THR A 326 -0.58 44.60 10.01
N GLU A 327 -1.19 43.55 10.56
CA GLU A 327 -1.67 43.52 11.95
C GLU A 327 -0.52 43.26 12.92
N GLN A 328 0.47 42.43 12.56
CA GLN A 328 1.69 42.28 13.35
C GLN A 328 2.44 43.61 13.46
N ASP A 329 2.52 44.39 12.38
CA ASP A 329 3.26 45.65 12.36
C ASP A 329 2.67 46.69 13.33
N ARG A 330 1.36 46.61 13.64
CA ARG A 330 0.69 47.50 14.61
C ARG A 330 1.32 47.50 15.99
N VAL A 331 1.86 46.37 16.43
CA VAL A 331 2.48 46.27 17.78
C VAL A 331 3.74 47.12 17.90
N PHE A 332 4.38 47.50 16.80
CA PHE A 332 5.58 48.35 16.81
C PHE A 332 5.26 49.85 16.82
N HIS A 333 4.03 50.24 16.48
CA HIS A 333 3.62 51.64 16.47
C HIS A 333 3.22 52.10 17.87
N VAL A 334 4.00 53.03 18.44
CA VAL A 334 3.72 53.63 19.74
C VAL A 334 2.73 54.78 19.55
N GLY A 335 1.50 54.58 20.01
CA GLY A 335 0.41 55.57 19.95
C GLY A 335 0.31 56.45 21.21
N ARG A 336 -0.78 57.23 21.29
CA ARG A 336 -1.12 58.03 22.49
C ARG A 336 -1.82 57.23 23.59
N SER A 337 -2.52 56.16 23.22
CA SER A 337 -3.21 55.27 24.15
C SER A 337 -2.25 54.19 24.65
N ARG A 338 -2.46 53.76 25.91
CA ARG A 338 -1.81 52.57 26.47
C ARG A 338 -2.20 51.34 25.67
N ARG A 339 -1.30 50.37 25.53
CA ARG A 339 -1.51 49.14 24.76
C ARG A 339 -1.43 47.90 25.64
N ILE A 340 -2.29 46.92 25.37
CA ILE A 340 -2.20 45.56 25.90
C ILE A 340 -1.93 44.63 24.72
N ILE A 341 -0.74 44.04 24.70
CA ILE A 341 -0.32 43.11 23.65
C ILE A 341 -0.54 41.69 24.15
N LEU A 342 -1.47 40.97 23.53
CA LEU A 342 -1.77 39.57 23.83
C LEU A 342 -0.98 38.67 22.88
N ALA A 343 0.10 38.05 23.38
CA ALA A 343 1.10 37.40 22.56
C ALA A 343 1.30 35.92 22.87
N THR A 344 1.69 35.16 21.84
CA THR A 344 2.33 33.85 22.01
C THR A 344 3.84 34.01 22.29
N ASN A 345 4.60 32.91 22.31
CA ASN A 345 6.06 32.92 22.39
C ASN A 345 6.78 33.70 21.27
N VAL A 346 6.06 34.20 20.24
CA VAL A 346 6.61 35.13 19.23
C VAL A 346 7.25 36.38 19.85
N ALA A 347 6.71 36.87 20.97
CA ALA A 347 7.24 38.04 21.68
C ALA A 347 8.40 37.70 22.66
N GLU A 348 8.72 36.42 22.85
CA GLU A 348 9.67 35.95 23.87
C GLU A 348 11.13 36.22 23.52
N THR A 349 11.49 36.10 22.24
CA THR A 349 12.89 36.19 21.75
C THR A 349 13.04 37.23 20.64
N SER A 350 12.54 36.96 19.43
CA SER A 350 12.95 37.75 18.23
C SER A 350 12.17 39.03 17.96
N VAL A 351 11.13 39.33 18.74
CA VAL A 351 10.36 40.57 18.55
C VAL A 351 10.54 41.46 19.77
N THR A 352 11.01 42.68 19.54
CA THR A 352 11.09 43.72 20.57
C THR A 352 9.93 44.68 20.37
N VAL A 353 8.91 44.52 21.20
CA VAL A 353 7.80 45.47 21.26
C VAL A 353 8.25 46.68 22.09
N PRO A 354 8.22 47.91 21.54
CA PRO A 354 8.59 49.11 22.30
C PRO A 354 7.55 49.43 23.38
N GLY A 355 7.95 50.14 24.44
CA GLY A 355 7.03 50.71 25.45
C GLY A 355 6.53 49.76 26.54
N ILE A 356 6.93 48.49 26.52
CA ILE A 356 6.51 47.50 27.54
C ILE A 356 7.12 47.82 28.91
N ARG A 357 6.24 47.95 29.92
CA ARG A 357 6.60 48.15 31.35
C ARG A 357 6.03 47.05 32.25
N PHE A 358 5.06 46.29 31.76
CA PHE A 358 4.39 45.24 32.51
C PHE A 358 4.35 43.95 31.69
N VAL A 359 4.61 42.82 32.34
CA VAL A 359 4.48 41.48 31.75
C VAL A 359 3.53 40.64 32.59
N VAL A 360 2.58 39.97 31.96
CA VAL A 360 1.75 38.92 32.56
C VAL A 360 2.12 37.60 31.91
N ASP A 361 2.69 36.67 32.69
CA ASP A 361 3.16 35.38 32.21
C ASP A 361 2.29 34.24 32.74
N THR A 362 1.55 33.58 31.85
CA THR A 362 0.78 32.38 32.19
C THR A 362 1.67 31.17 32.48
N GLY A 363 2.96 31.22 32.13
CA GLY A 363 3.90 30.14 32.40
C GLY A 363 3.75 28.92 31.50
N ILE A 364 2.88 28.97 30.49
CA ILE A 364 2.61 27.86 29.58
C ILE A 364 2.85 28.28 28.13
N ALA A 365 3.17 27.30 27.27
CA ALA A 365 3.29 27.50 25.83
C ALA A 365 2.94 26.22 25.08
N ARG A 366 2.61 26.36 23.79
CA ARG A 366 2.53 25.21 22.87
C ARG A 366 3.92 24.88 22.35
N ILE A 367 4.38 23.66 22.63
CA ILE A 367 5.70 23.18 22.23
C ILE A 367 5.53 21.98 21.30
N ALA A 368 6.19 22.02 20.13
CA ALA A 368 6.17 20.93 19.17
C ALA A 368 6.92 19.70 19.71
N ARG A 369 6.26 18.54 19.66
CA ARG A 369 6.82 17.24 20.08
C ARG A 369 6.55 16.18 19.02
N TRP A 370 7.60 15.59 18.48
CA TRP A 370 7.50 14.42 17.60
C TRP A 370 7.31 13.13 18.41
N SER A 371 6.34 12.30 18.00
CA SER A 371 6.17 10.95 18.51
C SER A 371 6.50 9.94 17.41
N GLY A 372 7.64 9.27 17.55
CA GLY A 372 8.10 8.27 16.59
C GLY A 372 7.17 7.08 16.42
N ARG A 373 6.64 6.55 17.54
CA ARG A 373 5.73 5.38 17.54
C ARG A 373 4.46 5.64 16.74
N THR A 374 3.91 6.84 16.84
CA THR A 374 2.64 7.20 16.20
C THR A 374 2.83 7.98 14.91
N ARG A 375 4.08 8.35 14.56
CA ARG A 375 4.44 9.20 13.42
C ARG A 375 3.69 10.54 13.39
N VAL A 376 3.44 11.11 14.57
CA VAL A 376 2.57 12.30 14.71
C VAL A 376 3.32 13.42 15.39
N LEU A 377 3.15 14.63 14.86
CA LEU A 377 3.51 15.86 15.53
C LEU A 377 2.41 16.24 16.52
N ARG A 378 2.78 16.34 17.80
CA ARG A 378 1.92 16.82 18.88
C ARG A 378 2.27 18.27 19.21
N LEU A 379 1.27 19.06 19.60
CA LEU A 379 1.43 20.43 20.06
C LEU A 379 0.82 20.60 21.46
N PRO A 380 1.31 19.85 22.48
CA PRO A 380 0.83 19.99 23.85
C PRO A 380 1.05 21.41 24.37
N VAL A 381 0.13 21.83 25.25
CA VAL A 381 0.35 23.00 26.11
C VAL A 381 1.07 22.49 27.35
N GLU A 382 2.28 22.97 27.59
CA GLU A 382 3.12 22.53 28.71
C GLU A 382 3.76 23.74 29.43
N PRO A 383 4.19 23.58 30.70
CA PRO A 383 4.95 24.61 31.40
C PRO A 383 6.24 24.98 30.66
N ILE A 384 6.56 26.27 30.60
CA ILE A 384 7.81 26.76 30.01
C ILE A 384 8.99 26.55 30.96
N ALA A 385 10.19 26.35 30.40
CA ALA A 385 11.43 26.29 31.16
C ALA A 385 11.74 27.61 31.89
N ARG A 386 12.59 27.55 32.92
CA ARG A 386 13.01 28.72 33.70
C ARG A 386 13.63 29.81 32.83
N ALA A 387 14.53 29.44 31.91
CA ALA A 387 15.14 30.38 30.98
C ALA A 387 14.10 31.13 30.12
N SER A 388 13.05 30.45 29.63
CA SER A 388 11.96 31.08 28.88
C SER A 388 11.16 32.05 29.75
N ALA A 389 10.82 31.66 30.98
CA ALA A 389 10.13 32.54 31.93
C ALA A 389 10.97 33.78 32.30
N ASP A 390 12.29 33.65 32.40
CA ASP A 390 13.18 34.78 32.65
C ASP A 390 13.35 35.68 31.42
N GLN A 391 13.35 35.13 30.21
CA GLN A 391 13.30 35.92 28.98
C GLN A 391 12.00 36.71 28.83
N ARG A 392 10.86 36.10 29.20
CA ARG A 392 9.55 36.80 29.26
C ARG A 392 9.58 37.94 30.26
N LYS A 393 10.09 37.69 31.47
CA LYS A 393 10.32 38.72 32.51
C LYS A 393 11.15 39.88 31.98
N GLY A 394 12.26 39.59 31.29
CA GLY A 394 13.16 40.60 30.72
C GLY A 394 12.51 41.56 29.70
N ARG A 395 11.29 41.28 29.20
CA ARG A 395 10.60 42.14 28.24
C ARG A 395 10.10 43.46 28.84
N CYS A 396 9.88 43.56 30.16
CA CYS A 396 9.45 44.80 30.81
C CYS A 396 10.56 45.65 31.45
N GLY A 397 11.82 45.18 31.47
CA GLY A 397 12.95 45.90 32.11
C GLY A 397 13.79 46.77 31.18
N ARG A 398 13.34 47.01 29.93
CA ARG A 398 14.17 47.63 28.88
C ARG A 398 14.11 49.15 28.82
N VAL A 399 12.96 49.74 29.14
CA VAL A 399 12.72 51.19 29.04
C VAL A 399 12.78 51.88 30.40
N GLY A 400 12.53 51.12 31.47
CA GLY A 400 12.48 51.60 32.85
C GLY A 400 12.11 50.46 33.80
N PRO A 401 11.97 50.73 35.11
CA PRO A 401 11.58 49.71 36.09
C PRO A 401 10.26 49.03 35.72
N GLY A 402 10.22 47.71 35.71
CA GLY A 402 9.06 46.94 35.23
C GLY A 402 8.46 46.05 36.30
N VAL A 403 7.25 45.55 36.05
CA VAL A 403 6.62 44.50 36.88
C VAL A 403 6.35 43.28 36.00
N CYS A 404 6.68 42.10 36.51
CA CYS A 404 6.35 40.81 35.90
C CYS A 404 5.45 40.02 36.85
N ILE A 405 4.21 39.78 36.45
CA ILE A 405 3.25 38.95 37.18
C ILE A 405 3.28 37.55 36.58
N ARG A 406 3.65 36.55 37.39
CA ARG A 406 3.65 35.13 37.03
C ARG A 406 2.43 34.47 37.63
N LEU A 407 1.59 33.86 36.78
CA LEU A 407 0.31 33.24 37.16
C LEU A 407 0.48 31.79 37.66
N TYR A 408 1.59 31.55 38.36
CA TYR A 408 2.02 30.29 38.94
C TYR A 408 2.86 30.58 40.18
N SER A 409 3.10 29.58 41.04
CA SER A 409 3.87 29.74 42.26
C SER A 409 5.38 29.82 41.98
N GLU A 410 6.13 30.37 42.95
CA GLU A 410 7.59 30.36 42.91
C GLU A 410 8.14 28.92 43.01
N GLU A 411 7.49 28.07 43.81
CA GLU A 411 7.82 26.64 43.92
C GLU A 411 7.70 25.93 42.57
N ASP A 412 6.58 26.15 41.85
CA ASP A 412 6.38 25.59 40.51
C ASP A 412 7.50 26.04 39.57
N PHE A 413 7.85 27.34 39.56
CA PHE A 413 8.96 27.85 38.76
C PHE A 413 10.29 27.17 39.06
N LEU A 414 10.64 27.03 40.35
CA LEU A 414 11.90 26.42 40.77
C LEU A 414 11.98 24.94 40.42
N ALA A 415 10.85 24.24 40.38
CA ALA A 415 10.76 22.83 39.98
C ALA A 415 10.87 22.61 38.46
N ARG A 416 10.77 23.67 37.63
CA ARG A 416 10.84 23.53 36.17
C ARG A 416 12.26 23.29 35.66
N GLU A 417 12.33 22.65 34.51
CA GLU A 417 13.57 22.47 33.77
C GLU A 417 14.28 23.81 33.53
N PRO A 418 15.62 23.88 33.68
CA PRO A 418 16.36 25.13 33.48
C PRO A 418 16.23 25.66 32.05
N PHE A 419 16.26 24.77 31.05
CA PHE A 419 16.26 25.12 29.62
C PHE A 419 15.25 24.29 28.83
N THR A 420 14.72 24.89 27.76
CA THR A 420 13.88 24.17 26.81
C THR A 420 14.75 23.21 25.99
N ALA A 421 14.32 21.95 25.87
CA ALA A 421 15.05 20.97 25.06
C ALA A 421 15.21 21.45 23.60
N PRO A 422 16.41 21.27 23.00
CA PRO A 422 16.71 21.73 21.64
C PRO A 422 15.81 21.06 20.59
N GLU A 423 15.59 21.75 19.47
CA GLU A 423 14.71 21.25 18.40
C GLU A 423 15.16 19.90 17.81
N LEU A 424 16.47 19.69 17.76
CA LEU A 424 17.11 18.44 17.36
C LEU A 424 16.59 17.21 18.14
N LEU A 425 16.22 17.39 19.41
CA LEU A 425 15.78 16.28 20.28
C LEU A 425 14.26 16.07 20.30
N ARG A 426 13.49 16.89 19.58
CA ARG A 426 12.02 16.87 19.61
C ARG A 426 11.36 16.83 18.22
N THR A 427 12.14 16.69 17.15
CA THR A 427 11.67 16.66 15.76
C THR A 427 12.13 15.39 15.01
N ASN A 428 11.54 15.12 13.85
CA ASN A 428 11.97 14.01 12.99
C ASN A 428 13.26 14.39 12.25
N LEU A 429 14.28 13.54 12.35
CA LEU A 429 15.61 13.77 11.80
C LEU A 429 15.78 13.35 10.33
N ALA A 430 14.74 12.84 9.65
CA ALA A 430 14.82 12.32 8.29
C ALA A 430 15.45 13.31 7.30
N ASN A 431 15.05 14.59 7.35
CA ASN A 431 15.63 15.62 6.47
C ASN A 431 17.12 15.84 6.73
N VAL A 432 17.52 15.92 8.01
CA VAL A 432 18.92 16.11 8.39
C VAL A 432 19.77 14.92 7.97
N ILE A 433 19.30 13.70 8.23
CA ILE A 433 20.00 12.46 7.85
C ILE A 433 20.19 12.40 6.33
N LEU A 434 19.15 12.75 5.56
CA LEU A 434 19.22 12.77 4.09
C LEU A 434 20.30 13.76 3.61
N GLN A 435 20.29 14.98 4.13
CA GLN A 435 21.25 16.02 3.77
C GLN A 435 22.69 15.67 4.18
N MET A 436 22.88 15.12 5.40
CA MET A 436 24.20 14.68 5.87
C MET A 436 24.80 13.59 5.00
N LYS A 437 24.00 12.58 4.65
CA LYS A 437 24.45 11.49 3.77
C LYS A 437 24.75 12.02 2.36
N ALA A 438 23.96 12.96 1.84
CA ALA A 438 24.20 13.55 0.53
C ALA A 438 25.47 14.41 0.47
N LEU A 439 25.77 15.15 1.54
CA LEU A 439 26.98 15.97 1.68
C LEU A 439 28.23 15.16 2.09
N GLY A 440 28.09 13.85 2.36
CA GLY A 440 29.19 13.00 2.80
C GLY A 440 29.74 13.39 4.19
N LEU A 441 28.88 13.89 5.08
CA LEU A 441 29.26 14.34 6.42
C LEU A 441 29.41 13.20 7.43
N GLY A 442 29.40 11.93 6.98
CA GLY A 442 29.54 10.76 7.85
C GLY A 442 28.31 10.48 8.70
N GLU A 443 28.48 9.61 9.69
CA GLU A 443 27.39 9.15 10.55
C GLU A 443 26.91 10.25 11.50
N ILE A 444 25.58 10.36 11.66
CA ILE A 444 24.95 11.40 12.49
C ILE A 444 25.40 11.32 13.95
N ALA A 445 25.65 10.12 14.46
CA ALA A 445 26.14 9.90 15.82
C ALA A 445 27.59 10.40 16.04
N GLN A 446 28.36 10.58 14.97
CA GLN A 446 29.74 11.09 15.03
C GLN A 446 29.84 12.57 14.66
N PHE A 447 28.77 13.13 14.10
CA PHE A 447 28.74 14.54 13.77
C PHE A 447 28.73 15.36 15.07
N PRO A 448 29.55 16.41 15.16
CA PRO A 448 29.70 17.14 16.40
C PRO A 448 28.50 18.07 16.58
N PHE A 449 27.37 17.55 17.02
CA PHE A 449 26.27 18.40 17.52
C PHE A 449 26.63 18.96 18.90
N LEU A 450 25.96 20.04 19.32
CA LEU A 450 26.09 20.53 20.69
C LEU A 450 25.56 19.50 21.69
N GLU A 451 24.43 18.89 21.34
CA GLU A 451 23.87 17.72 22.02
C GLU A 451 23.58 16.64 20.99
N THR A 452 24.06 15.43 21.25
CA THR A 452 23.93 14.33 20.27
C THR A 452 22.51 13.76 20.32
N PRO A 453 21.83 13.57 19.18
CA PRO A 453 20.52 12.94 19.15
C PRO A 453 20.60 11.49 19.63
N SER A 454 19.56 11.03 20.34
CA SER A 454 19.52 9.65 20.81
C SER A 454 19.50 8.66 19.62
N PRO A 455 20.07 7.43 19.78
CA PRO A 455 20.05 6.41 18.73
C PRO A 455 18.63 6.09 18.23
N ARG A 456 17.64 6.19 19.12
CA ARG A 456 16.23 6.02 18.79
C ARG A 456 15.73 7.05 17.78
N LEU A 457 15.99 8.34 18.00
CA LEU A 457 15.58 9.41 17.07
C LEU A 457 16.24 9.26 15.70
N VAL A 458 17.50 8.80 15.68
CA VAL A 458 18.23 8.49 14.45
C VAL A 458 17.57 7.34 13.69
N ALA A 459 17.24 6.24 14.39
CA ALA A 459 16.56 5.10 13.80
C ALA A 459 15.19 5.48 13.21
N GLU A 460 14.39 6.28 13.93
CA GLU A 460 13.08 6.77 13.46
C GLU A 460 13.20 7.63 12.19
N GLY A 461 14.25 8.45 12.09
CA GLY A 461 14.54 9.23 10.88
C GLY A 461 14.97 8.36 9.69
N LEU A 462 15.83 7.37 9.92
CA LEU A 462 16.22 6.38 8.90
C LEU A 462 15.04 5.55 8.42
N GLU A 463 14.15 5.15 9.33
CA GLU A 463 12.93 4.41 9.01
C GLU A 463 12.00 5.23 8.13
N THR A 464 11.84 6.54 8.43
CA THR A 464 11.09 7.47 7.56
C THR A 464 11.71 7.55 6.16
N LEU A 465 13.04 7.58 6.05
CA LEU A 465 13.73 7.58 4.76
C LEU A 465 13.59 6.24 4.02
N ALA A 466 13.58 5.12 4.74
CA ALA A 466 13.37 3.79 4.17
C ALA A 466 11.94 3.64 3.63
N GLU A 467 10.93 4.15 4.36
CA GLU A 467 9.54 4.25 3.90
C GLU A 467 9.46 4.99 2.55
N LEU A 468 10.17 6.11 2.42
CA LEU A 468 10.22 6.90 1.17
C LEU A 468 11.06 6.25 0.06
N GLY A 469 11.76 5.16 0.35
CA GLY A 469 12.70 4.51 -0.57
C GLY A 469 13.99 5.30 -0.78
N ALA A 470 14.30 6.26 0.10
CA ALA A 470 15.48 7.10 0.02
C ALA A 470 16.75 6.39 0.53
N VAL A 471 16.60 5.43 1.44
CA VAL A 471 17.70 4.58 1.91
C VAL A 471 17.37 3.10 1.74
N ASP A 472 18.40 2.28 1.59
CA ASP A 472 18.28 0.82 1.57
C ASP A 472 18.28 0.20 2.98
N ARG A 473 18.29 -1.13 3.09
CA ARG A 473 18.30 -1.86 4.36
C ARG A 473 19.57 -1.61 5.20
N ARG A 474 20.67 -1.16 4.58
CA ARG A 474 21.92 -0.80 5.27
C ARG A 474 21.93 0.65 5.72
N GLY A 475 20.93 1.45 5.32
CA GLY A 475 20.86 2.87 5.58
C GLY A 475 21.65 3.72 4.57
N ASP A 476 22.06 3.15 3.45
CA ASP A 476 22.78 3.86 2.38
C ASP A 476 21.81 4.52 1.41
N LEU A 477 22.19 5.67 0.85
CA LEU A 477 21.33 6.41 -0.09
C LEU A 477 21.12 5.63 -1.38
N THR A 478 19.85 5.37 -1.70
CA THR A 478 19.44 4.80 -2.99
C THR A 478 19.60 5.83 -4.11
N ALA A 479 19.45 5.40 -5.37
CA ALA A 479 19.39 6.34 -6.50
C ALA A 479 18.24 7.35 -6.34
N LEU A 480 17.11 6.91 -5.79
CA LEU A 480 15.98 7.79 -5.46
C LEU A 480 16.36 8.76 -4.34
N GLY A 481 16.99 8.30 -3.26
CA GLY A 481 17.45 9.15 -2.15
C GLY A 481 18.44 10.23 -2.58
N LYS A 482 19.39 9.88 -3.46
CA LYS A 482 20.33 10.85 -4.04
C LYS A 482 19.59 11.95 -4.82
N ARG A 483 18.58 11.58 -5.63
CA ARG A 483 17.74 12.56 -6.34
C ARG A 483 16.92 13.41 -5.37
N MET A 484 16.34 12.81 -4.33
CA MET A 484 15.56 13.54 -3.31
C MET A 484 16.40 14.59 -2.60
N ALA A 485 17.63 14.26 -2.21
CA ALA A 485 18.53 15.18 -1.52
C ALA A 485 18.90 16.43 -2.33
N THR A 486 18.77 16.39 -3.66
CA THR A 486 19.03 17.57 -4.51
C THR A 486 18.00 18.70 -4.34
N LEU A 487 16.85 18.41 -3.73
CA LEU A 487 15.76 19.35 -3.54
C LEU A 487 15.75 19.86 -2.09
N PRO A 488 15.77 21.18 -1.84
CA PRO A 488 15.82 21.76 -0.49
C PRO A 488 14.42 21.84 0.14
N VAL A 489 13.73 20.71 0.23
CA VAL A 489 12.40 20.56 0.83
C VAL A 489 12.35 19.32 1.71
N ASP A 490 11.30 19.18 2.50
CA ASP A 490 11.06 17.98 3.28
C ASP A 490 11.15 16.71 2.40
N PRO A 491 11.76 15.61 2.87
CA PRO A 491 11.92 14.38 2.10
C PRO A 491 10.60 13.85 1.50
N ARG A 492 9.46 14.02 2.18
CA ARG A 492 8.15 13.60 1.66
C ARG A 492 7.77 14.41 0.43
N LEU A 493 8.00 15.73 0.47
CA LEU A 493 7.75 16.62 -0.66
C LEU A 493 8.72 16.38 -1.81
N ALA A 494 10.00 16.12 -1.50
CA ALA A 494 10.98 15.72 -2.52
C ALA A 494 10.54 14.42 -3.22
N ARG A 495 10.08 13.42 -2.46
CA ARG A 495 9.54 12.17 -3.00
C ARG A 495 8.30 12.40 -3.85
N THR A 496 7.38 13.26 -3.43
CA THR A 496 6.19 13.66 -4.19
C THR A 496 6.56 14.29 -5.54
N VAL A 497 7.51 15.23 -5.56
CA VAL A 497 7.95 15.88 -6.81
C VAL A 497 8.55 14.84 -7.76
N LEU A 498 9.38 13.92 -7.27
CA LEU A 498 9.95 12.86 -8.10
C LEU A 498 8.89 11.88 -8.61
N ALA A 499 7.94 11.48 -7.78
CA ALA A 499 6.83 10.63 -8.22
C ALA A 499 5.93 11.34 -9.24
N ALA A 500 5.75 12.67 -9.12
CA ALA A 500 5.01 13.47 -10.08
C ALA A 500 5.70 13.51 -11.45
N ILE A 501 7.03 13.38 -11.51
CA ILE A 501 7.75 13.18 -12.78
C ILE A 501 7.32 11.84 -13.41
N ASP A 502 7.38 10.76 -12.64
CA ASP A 502 7.08 9.40 -13.12
C ASP A 502 5.61 9.24 -13.56
N GLU A 503 4.69 9.93 -12.88
CA GLU A 503 3.25 9.93 -13.20
C GLU A 503 2.87 10.93 -14.32
N GLY A 504 3.80 11.76 -14.79
CA GLY A 504 3.53 12.81 -15.78
C GLY A 504 2.62 13.92 -15.26
N ALA A 505 2.75 14.29 -13.99
CA ALA A 505 2.00 15.34 -13.28
C ALA A 505 2.93 16.35 -12.57
N LEU A 506 4.11 16.60 -13.15
CA LEU A 506 5.15 17.42 -12.53
C LEU A 506 4.70 18.86 -12.25
N ALA A 507 3.93 19.48 -13.15
CA ALA A 507 3.46 20.85 -12.97
C ALA A 507 2.56 20.98 -11.73
N GLU A 508 1.63 20.04 -11.57
CA GLU A 508 0.73 19.95 -10.42
C GLU A 508 1.50 19.60 -9.14
N GLY A 509 2.43 18.65 -9.23
CA GLY A 509 3.27 18.22 -8.12
C GLY A 509 4.11 19.36 -7.55
N LEU A 510 4.70 20.21 -8.40
CA LEU A 510 5.46 21.40 -7.97
C LEU A 510 4.57 22.42 -7.26
N VAL A 511 3.37 22.70 -7.79
CA VAL A 511 2.42 23.64 -7.18
C VAL A 511 2.04 23.15 -5.78
N ILE A 512 1.69 21.87 -5.65
CA ILE A 512 1.28 21.28 -4.36
C ILE A 512 2.45 21.22 -3.39
N ALA A 513 3.64 20.78 -3.82
CA ALA A 513 4.82 20.72 -2.96
C ALA A 513 5.22 22.11 -2.43
N ALA A 514 5.12 23.15 -3.28
CA ALA A 514 5.32 24.53 -2.86
C ALA A 514 4.27 24.97 -1.83
N ALA A 515 2.99 24.61 -2.04
CA ALA A 515 1.89 24.97 -1.13
C ALA A 515 2.09 24.38 0.27
N LEU A 516 2.49 23.11 0.34
CA LEU A 516 2.71 22.38 1.60
C LEU A 516 3.97 22.83 2.34
N SER A 517 4.87 23.53 1.66
CA SER A 517 6.11 24.07 2.24
C SER A 517 5.95 25.45 2.88
N ILE A 518 4.77 26.06 2.77
CA ILE A 518 4.45 27.38 3.32
C ILE A 518 3.20 27.29 4.19
N GLN A 519 2.91 28.39 4.89
CA GLN A 519 1.63 28.52 5.57
C GLN A 519 0.48 28.65 4.56
N ASP A 520 -0.65 27.99 4.84
CA ASP A 520 -1.83 28.04 3.98
C ASP A 520 -2.24 29.50 3.70
N PRO A 521 -2.39 29.90 2.41
CA PRO A 521 -2.78 31.25 2.04
C PRO A 521 -4.24 31.56 2.37
N ARG A 522 -5.09 30.56 2.59
CA ARG A 522 -6.49 30.76 2.97
C ARG A 522 -6.57 31.25 4.40
N GLU A 523 -7.28 32.34 4.60
CA GLU A 523 -7.53 32.95 5.89
C GLU A 523 -8.92 32.55 6.37
N ARG A 524 -9.06 32.35 7.68
CA ARG A 524 -10.34 32.10 8.33
C ARG A 524 -10.39 32.94 9.61
N PRO A 525 -10.62 34.27 9.48
CA PRO A 525 -10.57 35.19 10.61
C PRO A 525 -11.64 34.86 11.66
N ALA A 526 -11.34 35.16 12.93
CA ALA A 526 -12.31 35.05 14.01
C ALA A 526 -13.56 35.90 13.71
N GLY A 527 -14.74 35.39 14.04
CA GLY A 527 -16.03 36.05 13.74
C GLY A 527 -16.47 36.02 12.27
N GLN A 528 -15.57 35.70 11.32
CA GLN A 528 -15.87 35.69 9.87
C GLN A 528 -15.72 34.29 9.24
N GLY A 529 -15.68 33.23 10.05
CA GLY A 529 -15.47 31.86 9.58
C GLY A 529 -16.48 31.40 8.53
N GLY A 530 -17.78 31.69 8.72
CA GLY A 530 -18.82 31.32 7.76
C GLY A 530 -18.71 32.06 6.43
N ALA A 531 -18.37 33.35 6.45
CA ALA A 531 -18.15 34.15 5.25
C ALA A 531 -16.92 33.66 4.47
N ALA A 532 -15.82 33.36 5.18
CA ALA A 532 -14.63 32.77 4.58
C ALA A 532 -14.91 31.39 3.95
N ASP A 533 -15.64 30.52 4.65
CA ASP A 533 -16.01 29.19 4.16
C ASP A 533 -16.88 29.28 2.88
N PHE A 534 -17.77 30.27 2.81
CA PHE A 534 -18.60 30.54 1.62
C PHE A 534 -17.78 31.10 0.45
N ALA A 535 -16.97 32.14 0.70
CA ALA A 535 -16.17 32.78 -0.34
C ALA A 535 -15.09 31.85 -0.95
N GLN A 536 -14.63 30.86 -0.16
CA GLN A 536 -13.65 29.87 -0.58
C GLN A 536 -14.27 28.59 -1.17
N LEU A 537 -15.60 28.46 -1.21
CA LEU A 537 -16.30 27.29 -1.77
C LEU A 537 -15.89 27.03 -3.22
N ILE A 538 -15.62 28.08 -3.99
CA ILE A 538 -15.20 28.01 -5.40
C ILE A 538 -13.86 27.29 -5.61
N PHE A 539 -13.03 27.21 -4.57
CA PHE A 539 -11.74 26.53 -4.65
C PHE A 539 -11.82 25.06 -4.22
N ARG A 540 -12.98 24.61 -3.70
CA ARG A 540 -13.10 23.25 -3.17
C ARG A 540 -13.18 22.22 -4.30
N ASP A 541 -12.52 21.10 -4.07
CA ASP A 541 -12.66 19.90 -4.87
C ASP A 541 -13.30 18.77 -4.07
N GLN A 542 -14.18 18.02 -4.70
CA GLN A 542 -15.02 17.04 -4.01
C GLN A 542 -14.25 15.80 -3.57
N GLU A 543 -13.10 15.52 -4.18
CA GLU A 543 -12.32 14.30 -3.93
C GLU A 543 -10.96 14.57 -3.29
N SER A 544 -10.53 15.84 -3.19
CA SER A 544 -9.19 16.16 -2.73
C SER A 544 -8.96 17.61 -2.26
N ASP A 545 -8.37 17.75 -1.08
CA ASP A 545 -7.84 19.05 -0.62
C ASP A 545 -6.61 19.47 -1.43
N PHE A 546 -5.81 18.54 -1.95
CA PHE A 546 -4.68 18.85 -2.84
C PHE A 546 -5.15 19.47 -4.16
N LEU A 547 -6.22 18.93 -4.76
CA LEU A 547 -6.83 19.52 -5.95
C LEU A 547 -7.49 20.87 -5.64
N SER A 548 -7.96 21.06 -4.41
CA SER A 548 -8.48 22.36 -3.96
C SER A 548 -7.38 23.43 -3.96
N LEU A 549 -6.15 23.09 -3.58
CA LEU A 549 -4.98 23.97 -3.70
C LEU A 549 -4.68 24.29 -5.18
N LEU A 550 -4.74 23.31 -6.07
CA LEU A 550 -4.56 23.55 -7.51
C LEU A 550 -5.61 24.50 -8.09
N LYS A 551 -6.88 24.35 -7.70
CA LYS A 551 -7.97 25.26 -8.13
C LYS A 551 -7.72 26.70 -7.67
N LEU A 552 -7.35 26.87 -6.40
CA LEU A 552 -6.96 28.17 -5.85
C LEU A 552 -5.80 28.78 -6.64
N TRP A 553 -4.76 27.99 -6.88
CA TRP A 553 -3.58 28.42 -7.64
C TRP A 553 -3.93 28.85 -9.07
N ARG A 554 -4.69 28.03 -9.81
CA ARG A 554 -5.14 28.35 -11.18
C ARG A 554 -5.93 29.66 -11.19
N ARG A 555 -6.93 29.79 -10.31
CA ARG A 555 -7.75 30.99 -10.26
C ARG A 555 -6.92 32.23 -9.95
N TRP A 556 -6.06 32.16 -8.93
CA TRP A 556 -5.19 33.28 -8.60
C TRP A 556 -4.23 33.63 -9.75
N ARG A 557 -3.69 32.67 -10.49
CA ARG A 557 -2.86 32.93 -11.67
C ARG A 557 -3.63 33.70 -12.75
N THR A 558 -4.86 33.28 -13.06
CA THR A 558 -5.75 33.98 -14.00
C THR A 558 -6.00 35.41 -13.55
N GLU A 559 -6.40 35.61 -12.29
CA GLU A 559 -6.70 36.94 -11.76
C GLU A 559 -5.45 37.82 -11.67
N SER A 560 -4.29 37.26 -11.30
CA SER A 560 -3.02 38.00 -11.22
C SER A 560 -2.52 38.48 -12.58
N ALA A 561 -2.86 37.76 -13.66
CA ALA A 561 -2.53 38.14 -15.01
C ALA A 561 -3.50 39.20 -15.58
N ALA A 562 -4.77 39.16 -15.14
CA ALA A 562 -5.81 40.08 -15.61
C ALA A 562 -5.89 41.40 -14.82
N LEU A 563 -5.59 41.37 -13.52
CA LEU A 563 -5.79 42.48 -12.60
C LEU A 563 -4.49 43.23 -12.27
N GLY A 564 -4.58 44.55 -12.13
CA GLY A 564 -3.50 45.35 -11.53
C GLY A 564 -3.31 45.06 -10.02
N SER A 565 -2.14 45.41 -9.47
CA SER A 565 -1.76 45.10 -8.07
C SER A 565 -2.78 45.51 -7.00
N SER A 566 -3.48 46.64 -7.18
CA SER A 566 -4.50 47.11 -6.23
C SER A 566 -5.80 46.29 -6.32
N ALA A 567 -6.21 45.92 -7.52
CA ALA A 567 -7.38 45.07 -7.78
C ALA A 567 -7.14 43.63 -7.32
N LEU A 568 -5.96 43.06 -7.59
CA LEU A 568 -5.60 41.72 -7.11
C LEU A 568 -5.59 41.64 -5.57
N ARG A 569 -5.07 42.66 -4.88
CA ARG A 569 -5.13 42.74 -3.42
C ARG A 569 -6.56 42.78 -2.89
N ARG A 570 -7.48 43.44 -3.62
CA ARG A 570 -8.90 43.48 -3.27
C ARG A 570 -9.56 42.12 -3.47
N TRP A 571 -9.34 41.48 -4.61
CA TRP A 571 -9.81 40.13 -4.90
C TRP A 571 -9.36 39.13 -3.81
N CYS A 572 -8.08 39.20 -3.42
CA CYS A 572 -7.56 38.37 -2.32
C CYS A 572 -8.34 38.60 -1.01
N ARG A 573 -8.62 39.86 -0.64
CA ARG A 573 -9.41 40.16 0.57
C ARG A 573 -10.85 39.66 0.47
N GLU A 574 -11.52 39.85 -0.66
CA GLU A 574 -12.91 39.40 -0.90
C GLU A 574 -13.05 37.87 -0.79
N HIS A 575 -12.00 37.13 -1.14
CA HIS A 575 -11.95 35.66 -1.05
C HIS A 575 -11.24 35.13 0.20
N PHE A 576 -10.91 35.99 1.18
CA PHE A 576 -10.19 35.62 2.39
C PHE A 576 -8.88 34.88 2.09
N ILE A 577 -8.07 35.43 1.20
CA ILE A 577 -6.76 34.92 0.79
C ILE A 577 -5.70 35.94 1.14
N SER A 578 -4.60 35.47 1.74
CA SER A 578 -3.42 36.29 2.00
C SER A 578 -2.64 36.56 0.71
N HIS A 579 -2.69 37.78 0.20
CA HIS A 579 -1.92 38.18 -0.99
C HIS A 579 -0.42 37.93 -0.82
N GLN A 580 0.12 38.15 0.38
CA GLN A 580 1.54 37.92 0.68
C GLN A 580 1.89 36.43 0.61
N ARG A 581 1.10 35.54 1.22
CA ARG A 581 1.35 34.09 1.15
C ARG A 581 1.17 33.54 -0.27
N MET A 582 0.26 34.09 -1.07
CA MET A 582 0.15 33.72 -2.49
C MET A 582 1.41 34.09 -3.28
N ARG A 583 2.01 35.26 -3.01
CA ARG A 583 3.30 35.63 -3.61
C ARG A 583 4.42 34.69 -3.17
N GLU A 584 4.50 34.38 -1.88
CA GLU A 584 5.49 33.42 -1.36
C GLU A 584 5.32 32.03 -1.98
N TRP A 585 4.09 31.57 -2.16
CA TRP A 585 3.80 30.33 -2.88
C TRP A 585 4.33 30.40 -4.31
N ALA A 586 4.09 31.50 -5.01
CA ALA A 586 4.51 31.65 -6.39
C ALA A 586 6.01 31.71 -6.59
N GLU A 587 6.70 32.44 -5.71
CA GLU A 587 8.15 32.52 -5.68
C GLU A 587 8.75 31.15 -5.35
N LEU A 588 8.18 30.40 -4.41
CA LEU A 588 8.64 29.04 -4.10
C LEU A 588 8.41 28.06 -5.23
N HIS A 589 7.23 28.10 -5.86
CA HIS A 589 6.93 27.27 -7.01
C HIS A 589 7.96 27.52 -8.12
N GLU A 590 8.28 28.78 -8.41
CA GLU A 590 9.26 29.13 -9.44
C GLU A 590 10.68 28.65 -9.07
N GLN A 591 11.08 28.79 -7.81
CA GLN A 591 12.35 28.24 -7.33
C GLN A 591 12.43 26.72 -7.47
N LEU A 592 11.39 26.00 -7.05
CA LEU A 592 11.34 24.54 -7.20
C LEU A 592 11.37 24.14 -8.67
N ARG A 593 10.64 24.84 -9.53
CA ARG A 593 10.62 24.63 -10.98
C ARG A 593 12.00 24.83 -11.62
N SER A 594 12.69 25.93 -11.29
CA SER A 594 14.07 26.20 -11.75
C SER A 594 15.04 25.13 -11.25
N MET A 595 14.98 24.77 -9.96
CA MET A 595 15.86 23.74 -9.40
C MET A 595 15.64 22.36 -10.02
N VAL A 596 14.39 21.95 -10.25
CA VAL A 596 14.09 20.69 -10.93
C VAL A 596 14.60 20.73 -12.38
N SER A 597 14.48 21.86 -13.07
CA SER A 597 15.04 22.00 -14.42
C SER A 597 16.57 21.97 -14.44
N GLU A 598 17.23 22.66 -13.51
CA GLU A 598 18.69 22.81 -13.47
C GLU A 598 19.39 21.56 -12.91
N ARG A 599 18.88 20.98 -11.83
CA ARG A 599 19.51 19.88 -11.09
C ARG A 599 19.07 18.50 -11.58
N LEU A 600 17.82 18.37 -12.03
CA LEU A 600 17.26 17.08 -12.49
C LEU A 600 17.08 17.01 -14.02
N GLY A 601 17.31 18.10 -14.74
CA GLY A 601 17.15 18.14 -16.20
C GLY A 601 15.69 18.03 -16.67
N MET A 602 14.71 18.20 -15.76
CA MET A 602 13.30 17.99 -16.06
C MET A 602 12.55 19.32 -16.16
N ARG A 603 11.85 19.54 -17.28
CA ARG A 603 11.02 20.74 -17.48
C ARG A 603 9.56 20.42 -17.23
N ALA A 604 8.93 21.19 -16.34
CA ALA A 604 7.49 21.12 -16.15
C ALA A 604 6.77 21.72 -17.38
N ALA A 605 5.77 20.99 -17.88
CA ALA A 605 4.82 21.53 -18.85
C ALA A 605 3.99 22.67 -18.22
N PRO A 606 3.32 23.52 -19.04
CA PRO A 606 2.30 24.42 -18.52
C PRO A 606 1.23 23.65 -17.74
N LEU A 607 0.73 24.25 -16.67
CA LEU A 607 -0.32 23.65 -15.86
C LEU A 607 -1.59 23.50 -16.71
N ALA A 608 -2.08 22.27 -16.88
CA ALA A 608 -3.30 22.00 -17.65
C ALA A 608 -4.55 22.49 -16.91
N ASP A 609 -5.60 22.86 -17.64
CA ASP A 609 -6.90 23.24 -17.06
C ASP A 609 -7.62 22.03 -16.43
N GLN A 610 -7.53 20.89 -17.11
CA GLN A 610 -8.02 19.59 -16.63
C GLN A 610 -6.83 18.67 -16.35
N CYS A 611 -6.87 17.98 -15.22
CA CYS A 611 -5.82 17.07 -14.80
C CYS A 611 -6.43 15.76 -14.31
N ASP A 612 -5.77 14.64 -14.61
CA ASP A 612 -6.12 13.34 -14.06
C ASP A 612 -5.77 13.30 -12.57
N ALA A 613 -6.81 13.38 -11.74
CA ALA A 613 -6.70 13.36 -10.28
C ALA A 613 -5.87 12.17 -9.78
N ASN A 614 -5.99 11.00 -10.42
CA ASN A 614 -5.33 9.78 -9.97
C ASN A 614 -3.80 9.88 -10.12
N ARG A 615 -3.29 10.54 -11.17
CA ARG A 615 -1.83 10.76 -11.34
C ARG A 615 -1.27 11.60 -10.19
N ILE A 616 -1.98 12.67 -9.84
CA ILE A 616 -1.60 13.58 -8.75
C ILE A 616 -1.69 12.84 -7.42
N HIS A 617 -2.77 12.12 -7.17
CA HIS A 617 -2.99 11.39 -5.92
C HIS A 617 -1.98 10.25 -5.72
N ARG A 618 -1.56 9.55 -6.78
CA ARG A 618 -0.46 8.58 -6.72
C ARG A 618 0.88 9.24 -6.40
N ALA A 619 1.16 10.41 -6.97
CA ALA A 619 2.35 11.18 -6.62
C ALA A 619 2.32 11.63 -5.14
N MET A 620 1.17 12.08 -4.63
CA MET A 620 1.00 12.40 -3.19
C MET A 620 1.17 11.16 -2.32
N LEU A 621 0.56 10.03 -2.72
CA LEU A 621 0.69 8.76 -2.00
C LEU A 621 2.14 8.31 -1.89
N ALA A 622 2.99 8.59 -2.87
CA ALA A 622 4.42 8.27 -2.81
C ALA A 622 5.16 9.03 -1.69
N GLY A 623 4.88 10.34 -1.50
CA GLY A 623 5.49 11.12 -0.43
C GLY A 623 4.89 10.87 0.96
N PHE A 624 3.62 10.45 0.99
CA PHE A 624 2.85 10.31 2.22
C PHE A 624 2.37 8.87 2.45
N VAL A 625 3.10 7.86 1.95
CA VAL A 625 2.68 6.44 1.99
C VAL A 625 2.39 5.94 3.40
N SER A 626 3.20 6.37 4.38
CA SER A 626 3.01 6.05 5.80
C SER A 626 1.75 6.65 6.42
N GLN A 627 1.15 7.64 5.76
CA GLN A 627 -0.07 8.34 6.16
C GLN A 627 -1.31 7.87 5.38
N LEU A 628 -1.19 6.73 4.68
CA LEU A 628 -2.33 6.03 4.11
C LEU A 628 -3.27 5.58 5.23
N GLY A 629 -4.54 5.92 5.11
CA GLY A 629 -5.60 5.53 6.03
C GLY A 629 -6.66 4.69 5.33
N PHE A 630 -7.04 3.58 5.96
CA PHE A 630 -8.23 2.80 5.62
C PHE A 630 -9.33 3.04 6.65
N ARG A 631 -10.54 3.33 6.19
CA ARG A 631 -11.69 3.61 7.05
C ARG A 631 -12.12 2.34 7.80
N GLY A 632 -12.10 2.40 9.13
CA GLY A 632 -12.66 1.38 10.01
C GLY A 632 -14.17 1.53 10.21
N GLU A 633 -14.76 0.52 10.85
CA GLU A 633 -16.19 0.49 11.21
C GLU A 633 -16.58 1.58 12.23
N ASP A 634 -15.62 1.99 13.07
CA ASP A 634 -15.73 3.10 14.02
C ASP A 634 -15.72 4.49 13.34
N GLY A 635 -15.54 4.55 12.02
CA GLY A 635 -15.45 5.78 11.25
C GLY A 635 -14.10 6.49 11.33
N GLU A 636 -13.15 5.96 12.11
CA GLU A 636 -11.76 6.41 12.12
C GLU A 636 -10.95 5.72 11.03
N TYR A 637 -9.84 6.34 10.61
CA TYR A 637 -8.94 5.79 9.61
C TYR A 637 -7.73 5.15 10.27
N ARG A 638 -7.46 3.90 9.91
CA ARG A 638 -6.33 3.10 10.41
C ARG A 638 -5.16 3.18 9.44
N THR A 639 -3.95 3.38 9.96
CA THR A 639 -2.70 3.39 9.17
C THR A 639 -2.04 2.01 9.17
N ALA A 640 -1.06 1.81 8.29
CA ALA A 640 -0.26 0.58 8.22
C ALA A 640 0.50 0.24 9.52
N THR A 641 0.73 1.23 10.38
CA THR A 641 1.44 1.09 11.66
C THR A 641 0.48 1.01 12.86
N GLY A 642 -0.81 0.76 12.64
CA GLY A 642 -1.84 0.71 13.69
C GLY A 642 -2.25 2.09 14.25
N GLY A 643 -1.78 3.18 13.63
CA GLY A 643 -2.22 4.53 13.97
C GLY A 643 -3.68 4.77 13.59
N ARG A 644 -4.37 5.65 14.33
CA ARG A 644 -5.75 6.05 14.04
C ARG A 644 -5.86 7.56 13.90
N PHE A 645 -6.71 8.04 12.98
CA PHE A 645 -7.05 9.45 12.84
C PHE A 645 -8.46 9.67 12.28
N ALA A 646 -9.04 10.81 12.62
CA ALA A 646 -10.27 11.30 11.98
C ALA A 646 -9.92 12.30 10.86
N ILE A 647 -10.80 12.47 9.88
CA ILE A 647 -10.65 13.54 8.88
C ILE A 647 -10.87 14.89 9.56
N PHE A 648 -10.00 15.87 9.29
CA PHE A 648 -10.17 17.23 9.78
C PHE A 648 -11.50 17.84 9.29
N PRO A 649 -12.33 18.45 10.16
CA PRO A 649 -13.66 18.94 9.76
C PRO A 649 -13.67 19.96 8.62
N GLY A 650 -12.57 20.71 8.44
CA GLY A 650 -12.42 21.66 7.33
C GLY A 650 -12.08 21.04 5.97
N SER A 651 -11.82 19.73 5.91
CA SER A 651 -11.55 19.00 4.67
C SER A 651 -12.84 18.75 3.90
N THR A 652 -12.77 18.74 2.57
CA THR A 652 -13.91 18.38 1.72
C THR A 652 -14.30 16.90 1.89
N LEU A 653 -13.35 16.05 2.27
CA LEU A 653 -13.56 14.62 2.48
C LEU A 653 -14.27 14.29 3.80
N ALA A 654 -14.41 15.24 4.71
CA ALA A 654 -15.10 15.04 5.99
C ALA A 654 -16.57 14.61 5.80
N ARG A 655 -17.20 15.01 4.68
CA ARG A 655 -18.58 14.63 4.33
C ARG A 655 -18.69 13.39 3.45
N ARG A 656 -17.70 13.13 2.59
CA ARG A 656 -17.71 12.01 1.62
C ARG A 656 -17.21 10.71 2.24
N THR A 657 -16.22 10.80 3.12
CA THR A 657 -15.69 9.66 3.89
C THR A 657 -15.30 8.42 3.04
N PRO A 658 -14.42 8.57 2.04
CA PRO A 658 -14.02 7.44 1.18
C PRO A 658 -13.26 6.36 1.96
N ASN A 659 -13.28 5.12 1.48
CA ASN A 659 -12.63 4.00 2.20
C ASN A 659 -11.12 4.17 2.37
N TRP A 660 -10.46 4.77 1.38
CA TRP A 660 -9.01 5.00 1.38
C TRP A 660 -8.70 6.47 1.21
N VAL A 661 -7.86 6.99 2.10
CA VAL A 661 -7.34 8.36 2.02
C VAL A 661 -5.84 8.38 2.25
N VAL A 662 -5.17 9.36 1.66
CA VAL A 662 -3.83 9.76 2.10
C VAL A 662 -3.91 11.18 2.67
N ALA A 663 -3.31 11.39 3.84
CA ALA A 663 -3.16 12.72 4.44
C ALA A 663 -1.75 13.27 4.20
N ALA A 664 -1.62 14.58 4.02
CA ALA A 664 -0.32 15.24 3.99
C ALA A 664 0.30 15.30 5.40
N GLU A 665 -0.56 15.51 6.40
CA GLU A 665 -0.18 15.60 7.80
C GLU A 665 -1.20 14.90 8.71
N ILE A 666 -0.71 14.26 9.76
CA ILE A 666 -1.52 13.78 10.89
C ILE A 666 -1.06 14.53 12.13
N VAL A 667 -1.96 15.33 12.72
CA VAL A 667 -1.67 16.20 13.87
C VAL A 667 -2.58 15.84 15.03
N GLU A 668 -2.03 15.79 16.25
CA GLU A 668 -2.81 15.57 17.47
C GLU A 668 -3.08 16.89 18.19
N THR A 669 -4.37 17.26 18.28
CA THR A 669 -4.84 18.41 19.05
C THR A 669 -5.76 17.94 20.19
N SER A 670 -7.08 17.92 20.00
CA SER A 670 -8.03 17.27 20.93
C SER A 670 -8.11 15.76 20.68
N ARG A 671 -7.99 15.37 19.41
CA ARG A 671 -7.76 14.01 18.93
C ARG A 671 -6.85 14.08 17.71
N ARG A 672 -6.55 12.93 17.09
CA ARG A 672 -5.75 12.88 15.87
C ARG A 672 -6.59 13.25 14.66
N PHE A 673 -6.12 14.22 13.90
CA PHE A 673 -6.74 14.66 12.66
C PHE A 673 -5.76 14.53 11.50
N GLY A 674 -6.20 13.84 10.45
CA GLY A 674 -5.59 13.93 9.12
C GLY A 674 -5.97 15.26 8.48
N ARG A 675 -5.00 15.98 7.92
CA ARG A 675 -5.18 17.28 7.27
C ARG A 675 -4.63 17.23 5.84
N THR A 676 -5.28 17.99 4.96
CA THR A 676 -5.01 18.03 3.52
C THR A 676 -5.00 16.62 2.92
N LEU A 677 -6.19 16.12 2.58
CA LEU A 677 -6.37 14.73 2.18
C LEU A 677 -6.70 14.57 0.69
N ALA A 678 -6.42 13.38 0.16
CA ALA A 678 -6.94 12.90 -1.12
C ALA A 678 -7.57 11.52 -0.95
N ARG A 679 -8.65 11.27 -1.70
CA ARG A 679 -9.12 9.92 -1.97
C ARG A 679 -8.04 9.16 -2.74
N VAL A 680 -7.75 7.92 -2.36
CA VAL A 680 -6.79 7.05 -3.07
C VAL A 680 -7.35 5.65 -3.23
N GLN A 681 -6.57 4.73 -3.81
CA GLN A 681 -6.85 3.30 -3.80
C GLN A 681 -5.67 2.57 -3.13
N GLY A 682 -5.97 1.55 -2.32
CA GLY A 682 -4.96 0.83 -1.54
C GLY A 682 -3.95 0.07 -2.41
N ASP A 683 -4.41 -0.53 -3.51
CA ASP A 683 -3.60 -1.31 -4.45
C ASP A 683 -2.51 -0.48 -5.15
N TRP A 684 -2.67 0.84 -5.22
CA TRP A 684 -1.63 1.74 -5.76
C TRP A 684 -0.30 1.64 -5.00
N VAL A 685 -0.34 1.30 -3.70
CA VAL A 685 0.87 1.15 -2.86
C VAL A 685 1.81 0.10 -3.44
N GLU A 686 1.27 -0.98 -4.02
CA GLU A 686 2.07 -2.07 -4.58
C GLU A 686 3.03 -1.58 -5.68
N ARG A 687 2.58 -0.61 -6.48
CA ARG A 687 3.41 0.00 -7.54
C ARG A 687 4.31 1.11 -7.01
N ILE A 688 3.80 1.92 -6.08
CA ILE A 688 4.47 3.15 -5.61
C ILE A 688 5.58 2.85 -4.59
N ALA A 689 5.36 1.86 -3.73
CA ALA A 689 6.24 1.46 -2.65
C ALA A 689 6.32 -0.07 -2.55
N PRO A 690 6.83 -0.76 -3.59
CA PRO A 690 6.92 -2.23 -3.61
C PRO A 690 7.81 -2.79 -2.50
N HIS A 691 8.73 -1.99 -1.96
CA HIS A 691 9.61 -2.36 -0.85
C HIS A 691 8.91 -2.40 0.51
N LEU A 692 7.67 -1.90 0.61
CA LEU A 692 6.88 -1.88 1.85
C LEU A 692 5.76 -2.93 1.89
N VAL A 693 5.52 -3.63 0.78
CA VAL A 693 4.41 -4.60 0.70
C VAL A 693 4.88 -6.02 0.94
N GLU A 694 4.08 -6.77 1.68
CA GLU A 694 4.24 -8.21 1.86
C GLU A 694 3.23 -8.95 0.97
N ARG A 695 3.70 -9.99 0.28
CA ARG A 695 2.88 -10.81 -0.62
C ARG A 695 2.73 -12.20 -0.01
N ILE A 696 1.51 -12.51 0.42
CA ILE A 696 1.17 -13.80 1.01
C ILE A 696 0.39 -14.59 -0.01
N ARG A 697 0.89 -15.77 -0.39
CA ARG A 697 0.26 -16.67 -1.35
C ARG A 697 -0.24 -17.91 -0.64
N SER A 698 -1.45 -18.37 -0.99
CA SER A 698 -2.09 -19.53 -0.37
C SER A 698 -3.01 -20.25 -1.36
N GLU A 699 -3.50 -21.43 -0.96
CA GLU A 699 -4.49 -22.20 -1.72
C GLU A 699 -4.10 -22.40 -3.20
N PRO A 700 -2.97 -23.07 -3.48
CA PRO A 700 -2.64 -23.43 -4.85
C PRO A 700 -3.70 -24.41 -5.40
N HIS A 701 -4.22 -24.12 -6.59
CA HIS A 701 -5.33 -24.86 -7.20
C HIS A 701 -5.21 -24.90 -8.72
N TRP A 702 -5.79 -25.94 -9.31
CA TRP A 702 -5.88 -26.09 -10.75
C TRP A 702 -6.91 -25.14 -11.35
N VAL A 703 -6.57 -24.54 -12.50
CA VAL A 703 -7.49 -23.71 -13.29
C VAL A 703 -7.61 -24.30 -14.68
N ARG A 704 -8.64 -25.13 -14.88
CA ARG A 704 -8.94 -25.79 -16.16
C ARG A 704 -8.93 -24.82 -17.35
N ALA A 705 -9.64 -23.70 -17.22
CA ALA A 705 -9.81 -22.71 -18.30
C ALA A 705 -8.49 -22.15 -18.87
N THR A 706 -7.43 -22.09 -18.04
CA THR A 706 -6.11 -21.61 -18.46
C THR A 706 -5.09 -22.74 -18.58
N GLY A 707 -5.44 -23.97 -18.20
CA GLY A 707 -4.55 -25.13 -18.15
C GLY A 707 -3.33 -24.91 -17.26
N GLN A 708 -3.48 -24.19 -16.14
CA GLN A 708 -2.37 -23.76 -15.28
C GLN A 708 -2.74 -23.88 -13.80
N VAL A 709 -1.74 -24.09 -12.95
CA VAL A 709 -1.89 -23.97 -11.49
C VAL A 709 -1.76 -22.51 -11.09
N ALA A 710 -2.76 -22.04 -10.37
CA ALA A 710 -2.80 -20.71 -9.79
C ALA A 710 -2.86 -20.77 -8.27
N ALA A 711 -2.54 -19.68 -7.61
CA ALA A 711 -2.73 -19.51 -6.17
C ALA A 711 -3.46 -18.19 -5.91
N TRP A 712 -4.04 -18.08 -4.72
CA TRP A 712 -4.58 -16.81 -4.24
C TRP A 712 -3.47 -16.02 -3.57
N GLU A 713 -3.31 -14.76 -3.98
CA GLU A 713 -2.36 -13.83 -3.39
C GLU A 713 -3.12 -12.70 -2.68
N ARG A 714 -2.73 -12.48 -1.42
CA ARG A 714 -3.10 -11.32 -0.62
C ARG A 714 -1.87 -10.42 -0.51
N VAL A 715 -2.05 -9.13 -0.75
CA VAL A 715 -0.97 -8.13 -0.59
C VAL A 715 -1.29 -7.25 0.60
N GLN A 716 -0.34 -7.14 1.52
CA GLN A 716 -0.43 -6.37 2.75
C GLN A 716 0.59 -5.23 2.77
N PHE A 717 0.22 -4.12 3.39
CA PHE A 717 1.09 -3.01 3.73
C PHE A 717 0.94 -2.73 5.23
N GLY A 718 1.88 -3.26 6.02
CA GLY A 718 1.73 -3.33 7.47
C GLY A 718 0.42 -4.03 7.85
N GLU A 719 -0.37 -3.41 8.72
CA GLU A 719 -1.68 -3.93 9.14
C GLU A 719 -2.78 -3.80 8.07
N LEU A 720 -2.54 -3.07 6.97
CA LEU A 720 -3.55 -2.83 5.95
C LEU A 720 -3.50 -3.89 4.85
N THR A 721 -4.63 -4.53 4.57
CA THR A 721 -4.77 -5.39 3.39
C THR A 721 -5.13 -4.54 2.18
N ILE A 722 -4.18 -4.36 1.27
CA ILE A 722 -4.35 -3.50 0.08
C ILE A 722 -4.92 -4.25 -1.12
N VAL A 723 -4.59 -5.54 -1.24
CA VAL A 723 -5.21 -6.46 -2.22
C VAL A 723 -5.70 -7.68 -1.43
N PRO A 724 -7.01 -7.82 -1.20
CA PRO A 724 -7.53 -8.88 -0.34
C PRO A 724 -7.35 -10.27 -0.95
N ARG A 725 -7.59 -10.38 -2.26
CA ARG A 725 -7.48 -11.64 -2.98
C ARG A 725 -7.31 -11.35 -4.47
N ARG A 726 -6.24 -11.87 -5.07
CA ARG A 726 -6.10 -11.96 -6.54
C ARG A 726 -5.52 -13.30 -6.94
N ARG A 727 -5.87 -13.77 -8.13
CA ARG A 727 -5.32 -15.01 -8.67
C ARG A 727 -3.98 -14.73 -9.33
N VAL A 728 -2.93 -15.47 -8.95
CA VAL A 728 -1.59 -15.37 -9.55
C VAL A 728 -1.09 -16.73 -10.02
N PRO A 729 -0.21 -16.79 -11.04
CA PRO A 729 0.43 -18.03 -11.45
C PRO A 729 1.25 -18.64 -10.29
N TRP A 730 1.10 -19.95 -10.05
CA TRP A 730 1.85 -20.65 -8.99
C TRP A 730 3.13 -21.30 -9.51
N GLY A 731 3.12 -21.77 -10.76
CA GLY A 731 4.26 -22.47 -11.39
C GLY A 731 5.62 -21.78 -11.23
N PRO A 732 5.76 -20.48 -11.58
CA PRO A 732 7.04 -19.78 -11.41
C PRO A 732 7.49 -19.56 -9.97
N VAL A 733 6.61 -19.79 -8.99
CA VAL A 733 6.82 -19.49 -7.57
C VAL A 733 7.23 -20.75 -6.83
N GLN A 734 6.47 -21.83 -7.01
CA GLN A 734 6.70 -23.16 -6.43
C GLN A 734 6.46 -24.20 -7.54
N PRO A 735 7.46 -24.46 -8.39
CA PRO A 735 7.30 -25.31 -9.57
C PRO A 735 6.96 -26.76 -9.22
N GLU A 736 7.52 -27.29 -8.13
CA GLU A 736 7.28 -28.67 -7.68
C GLU A 736 5.83 -28.86 -7.22
N ASP A 737 5.33 -28.02 -6.32
CA ASP A 737 3.94 -28.05 -5.87
C ASP A 737 2.96 -27.86 -7.05
N ALA A 738 3.26 -26.92 -7.94
CA ALA A 738 2.46 -26.68 -9.14
C ALA A 738 2.45 -27.89 -10.07
N ARG A 739 3.58 -28.58 -10.23
CA ARG A 739 3.66 -29.81 -11.02
C ARG A 739 2.80 -30.91 -10.41
N ASN A 740 2.86 -31.10 -9.10
CA ASN A 740 2.07 -32.15 -8.44
C ASN A 740 0.57 -31.88 -8.61
N ILE A 741 0.12 -30.65 -8.38
CA ILE A 741 -1.28 -30.26 -8.64
C ILE A 741 -1.66 -30.45 -10.12
N PHE A 742 -0.75 -30.10 -11.04
CA PHE A 742 -0.97 -30.31 -12.46
C PHE A 742 -1.12 -31.81 -12.82
N ILE A 743 -0.23 -32.68 -12.34
CA ILE A 743 -0.29 -34.11 -12.60
C ILE A 743 -1.60 -34.68 -12.06
N GLN A 744 -1.94 -34.37 -10.81
CA GLN A 744 -3.17 -34.86 -10.19
C GLN A 744 -4.41 -34.41 -10.96
N CYS A 745 -4.62 -33.10 -11.11
CA CYS A 745 -5.87 -32.60 -11.69
C CYS A 745 -5.94 -32.81 -13.21
N ALA A 746 -4.86 -32.51 -13.95
CA ALA A 746 -4.92 -32.52 -15.40
C ALA A 746 -4.71 -33.92 -16.00
N LEU A 747 -3.75 -34.70 -15.48
CA LEU A 747 -3.35 -35.98 -16.09
C LEU A 747 -4.02 -37.19 -15.44
N VAL A 748 -4.18 -37.18 -14.12
CA VAL A 748 -4.83 -38.29 -13.38
C VAL A 748 -6.34 -38.14 -13.40
N ASP A 749 -6.87 -36.99 -12.97
CA ASP A 749 -8.32 -36.76 -12.89
C ASP A 749 -8.93 -36.41 -14.26
N GLY A 750 -8.09 -36.02 -15.23
CA GLY A 750 -8.51 -35.69 -16.59
C GLY A 750 -9.23 -34.34 -16.71
N ASP A 751 -9.08 -33.44 -15.73
CA ASP A 751 -9.69 -32.10 -15.75
C ASP A 751 -8.89 -31.14 -16.66
N CYS A 752 -8.68 -31.50 -17.91
CA CYS A 752 -8.02 -30.64 -18.88
C CYS A 752 -8.56 -30.84 -20.29
N ASP A 753 -8.48 -29.78 -21.09
CA ASP A 753 -8.86 -29.82 -22.51
C ASP A 753 -7.64 -30.19 -23.36
N LEU A 754 -7.08 -31.38 -23.11
CA LEU A 754 -5.92 -31.89 -23.82
C LEU A 754 -6.35 -32.97 -24.83
N ASP A 755 -6.29 -32.64 -26.13
CA ASP A 755 -6.53 -33.63 -27.19
C ASP A 755 -5.25 -34.42 -27.48
N ALA A 756 -5.04 -35.48 -26.69
CA ALA A 756 -3.90 -36.38 -26.83
C ALA A 756 -4.35 -37.85 -26.90
N PRO A 757 -3.78 -38.68 -27.81
CA PRO A 757 -4.14 -40.09 -27.93
C PRO A 757 -3.99 -40.89 -26.64
N PHE A 758 -2.97 -40.62 -25.82
CA PHE A 758 -2.75 -41.34 -24.56
C PHE A 758 -3.86 -41.07 -23.53
N ILE A 759 -4.48 -39.89 -23.50
CA ILE A 759 -5.58 -39.59 -22.57
C ILE A 759 -6.79 -40.44 -22.91
N LYS A 760 -7.16 -40.49 -24.20
CA LYS A 760 -8.26 -41.32 -24.69
C LYS A 760 -8.02 -42.80 -24.38
N HIS A 761 -6.79 -43.27 -24.59
CA HIS A 761 -6.37 -44.65 -24.26
C HIS A 761 -6.43 -44.93 -22.76
N ASN A 762 -5.77 -44.14 -21.92
CA ASN A 762 -5.72 -44.34 -20.47
C ASN A 762 -7.12 -44.27 -19.85
N HIS A 763 -7.98 -43.37 -20.33
CA HIS A 763 -9.37 -43.28 -19.88
C HIS A 763 -10.19 -44.52 -20.28
N ALA A 764 -10.09 -44.98 -21.53
CA ALA A 764 -10.77 -46.20 -21.98
C ALA A 764 -10.28 -47.44 -21.20
N LEU A 765 -8.99 -47.50 -20.88
CA LEU A 765 -8.41 -48.57 -20.08
C LEU A 765 -8.91 -48.56 -18.63
N ARG A 766 -9.01 -47.39 -18.02
CA ARG A 766 -9.63 -47.22 -16.69
C ARG A 766 -11.07 -47.73 -16.67
N LEU A 767 -11.91 -47.28 -17.62
CA LEU A 767 -13.30 -47.73 -17.72
C LEU A 767 -13.42 -49.25 -17.91
N ARG A 768 -12.49 -49.86 -18.66
CA ARG A 768 -12.44 -51.31 -18.82
C ARG A 768 -12.16 -52.02 -17.50
N ILE A 769 -11.24 -51.51 -16.69
CA ILE A 769 -10.90 -52.09 -15.38
C ILE A 769 -12.02 -51.87 -14.37
N GLU A 770 -12.66 -50.71 -14.35
CA GLU A 770 -13.86 -50.44 -13.53
C GLU A 770 -15.01 -51.41 -13.91
N ALA A 771 -15.19 -51.69 -15.20
CA ALA A 771 -16.15 -52.70 -15.65
C ALA A 771 -15.76 -54.13 -15.19
N MET A 772 -14.46 -54.46 -15.11
CA MET A 772 -14.00 -55.72 -14.55
C MET A 772 -14.25 -55.82 -13.04
N GLU A 773 -14.05 -54.72 -12.27
CA GLU A 773 -14.42 -54.65 -10.85
C GLU A 773 -15.91 -54.90 -10.65
N ALA A 774 -16.76 -54.27 -11.46
CA ALA A 774 -18.20 -54.47 -11.42
C ALA A 774 -18.58 -55.92 -11.70
N LYS A 775 -17.95 -56.56 -12.70
CA LYS A 775 -18.17 -57.98 -13.03
C LYS A 775 -17.76 -58.93 -11.89
N ARG A 776 -16.60 -58.68 -11.26
CA ARG A 776 -16.11 -59.53 -10.16
C ARG A 776 -16.74 -59.23 -8.81
N ARG A 777 -17.45 -58.11 -8.70
CA ARG A 777 -17.88 -57.53 -7.42
C ARG A 777 -16.72 -57.39 -6.41
N GLU A 778 -15.50 -57.29 -6.93
CA GLU A 778 -14.25 -57.19 -6.20
C GLU A 778 -13.78 -55.74 -6.29
N ARG A 779 -13.77 -55.03 -5.17
CA ARG A 779 -13.24 -53.66 -5.11
C ARG A 779 -11.72 -53.72 -4.99
N GLY A 780 -11.02 -52.85 -5.71
CA GLY A 780 -9.57 -52.69 -5.60
C GLY A 780 -8.76 -53.40 -6.68
N LEU A 781 -9.36 -53.73 -7.83
CA LEU A 781 -8.60 -54.11 -9.03
C LEU A 781 -8.02 -52.87 -9.72
N LEU A 782 -8.71 -51.74 -9.69
CA LEU A 782 -8.16 -50.48 -10.17
C LEU A 782 -7.20 -49.92 -9.12
N VAL A 783 -5.95 -49.68 -9.52
CA VAL A 783 -4.99 -48.99 -8.66
C VAL A 783 -5.51 -47.60 -8.27
N ASP A 784 -5.17 -47.17 -7.07
CA ASP A 784 -5.60 -45.89 -6.53
C ASP A 784 -5.04 -44.69 -7.33
N SER A 785 -5.53 -43.51 -6.97
CA SER A 785 -5.08 -42.27 -7.61
C SER A 785 -3.58 -42.04 -7.42
N GLU A 786 -2.99 -42.53 -6.31
CA GLU A 786 -1.59 -42.36 -5.96
C GLU A 786 -0.67 -43.17 -6.89
N ALA A 787 -1.03 -44.40 -7.23
CA ALA A 787 -0.31 -45.20 -8.22
C ALA A 787 -0.34 -44.58 -9.62
N ARG A 788 -1.49 -44.03 -10.03
CA ARG A 788 -1.61 -43.30 -11.31
C ARG A 788 -0.81 -42.01 -11.32
N PHE A 789 -0.79 -41.30 -10.19
CA PHE A 789 0.08 -40.15 -10.00
C PHE A 789 1.55 -40.55 -10.16
N ALA A 790 1.99 -41.62 -9.50
CA ALA A 790 3.36 -42.12 -9.56
C ALA A 790 3.81 -42.47 -10.99
N PHE A 791 2.91 -42.99 -11.83
CA PHE A 791 3.19 -43.25 -13.25
C PHE A 791 3.61 -41.98 -14.00
N PHE A 792 2.87 -40.88 -13.82
CA PHE A 792 3.20 -39.59 -14.44
C PHE A 792 4.37 -38.92 -13.74
N ASP A 793 4.47 -39.04 -12.41
CA ASP A 793 5.54 -38.45 -11.62
C ASP A 793 6.92 -38.96 -12.06
N ALA A 794 7.05 -40.26 -12.33
CA ALA A 794 8.29 -40.85 -12.82
C ALA A 794 8.73 -40.36 -14.21
N ARG A 795 7.84 -39.71 -14.98
CA ARG A 795 8.06 -39.36 -16.40
C ARG A 795 8.08 -37.86 -16.65
N VAL A 796 7.19 -37.11 -16.01
CA VAL A 796 6.99 -35.67 -16.24
C VAL A 796 8.09 -34.89 -15.50
N PRO A 797 8.93 -34.08 -16.18
CA PRO A 797 9.99 -33.31 -15.52
C PRO A 797 9.48 -32.25 -14.55
N ALA A 798 10.34 -31.80 -13.63
CA ALA A 798 10.03 -30.81 -12.60
C ALA A 798 9.56 -29.44 -13.14
N ASP A 799 10.00 -29.03 -14.33
CA ASP A 799 9.64 -27.75 -14.96
C ASP A 799 8.29 -27.80 -15.72
N VAL A 800 7.60 -28.95 -15.72
CA VAL A 800 6.33 -29.15 -16.42
C VAL A 800 5.15 -29.10 -15.44
N HIS A 801 4.53 -27.92 -15.34
CA HIS A 801 3.48 -27.62 -14.36
C HIS A 801 2.24 -26.93 -14.98
N SER A 802 2.04 -27.10 -16.29
CA SER A 802 0.93 -26.49 -17.05
C SER A 802 0.72 -27.21 -18.39
N ILE A 803 -0.44 -27.05 -19.01
CA ILE A 803 -0.72 -27.59 -20.35
C ILE A 803 0.30 -27.07 -21.38
N PRO A 804 0.61 -25.76 -21.48
CA PRO A 804 1.58 -25.28 -22.47
C PRO A 804 3.02 -25.79 -22.25
N SER A 805 3.47 -25.97 -21.00
CA SER A 805 4.77 -26.62 -20.73
C SER A 805 4.72 -28.11 -21.05
N PHE A 806 3.60 -28.77 -20.72
CA PHE A 806 3.41 -30.20 -20.93
C PHE A 806 3.36 -30.54 -22.41
N GLU A 807 2.60 -29.83 -23.24
CA GLU A 807 2.55 -30.11 -24.68
C GLU A 807 3.91 -29.95 -25.37
N ARG A 808 4.67 -28.91 -25.01
CA ARG A 808 6.03 -28.71 -25.54
C ARG A 808 6.99 -29.82 -25.15
N TRP A 809 6.86 -30.33 -23.93
CA TRP A 809 7.64 -31.48 -23.48
C TRP A 809 7.16 -32.79 -24.15
N ARG A 810 5.85 -33.04 -24.12
CA ARG A 810 5.17 -34.22 -24.69
C ARG A 810 5.57 -34.44 -26.14
N ARG A 811 5.43 -33.43 -27.01
CA ARG A 811 5.79 -33.54 -28.44
C ARG A 811 7.25 -33.94 -28.67
N ARG A 812 8.17 -33.56 -27.77
CA ARG A 812 9.60 -33.91 -27.85
C ARG A 812 9.88 -35.34 -27.38
N VAL A 813 9.09 -35.87 -26.46
CA VAL A 813 9.26 -37.24 -25.94
C VAL A 813 8.52 -38.23 -26.84
N GLU A 814 7.30 -37.91 -27.27
CA GLU A 814 6.50 -38.73 -28.19
C GLU A 814 7.16 -38.89 -29.57
N SER A 815 8.01 -37.95 -29.99
CA SER A 815 8.80 -38.11 -31.22
C SER A 815 9.90 -39.16 -31.11
N ARG A 816 10.30 -39.53 -29.89
CA ARG A 816 11.28 -40.58 -29.61
C ARG A 816 10.60 -41.91 -29.27
N ASP A 817 9.59 -41.84 -28.40
CA ASP A 817 8.76 -42.98 -28.02
C ASP A 817 7.31 -42.51 -27.86
N SER A 818 6.49 -42.84 -28.88
CA SER A 818 5.09 -42.47 -28.96
C SER A 818 4.21 -43.14 -27.90
N ARG A 819 4.70 -44.17 -27.20
CA ARG A 819 3.95 -44.91 -26.17
C ARG A 819 4.36 -44.54 -24.74
N THR A 820 5.27 -43.60 -24.54
CA THR A 820 5.79 -43.22 -23.20
C THR A 820 4.71 -42.93 -22.15
N LEU A 821 3.60 -42.30 -22.57
CA LEU A 821 2.51 -41.87 -21.68
C LEU A 821 1.29 -42.81 -21.68
N PHE A 822 1.34 -43.91 -22.43
CA PHE A 822 0.26 -44.89 -22.52
C PHE A 822 0.40 -45.89 -21.37
N MET A 823 -0.56 -45.87 -20.45
CA MET A 823 -0.67 -46.87 -19.39
C MET A 823 -1.03 -48.22 -19.99
N ARG A 824 -0.49 -49.28 -19.39
CA ARG A 824 -0.81 -50.68 -19.68
C ARG A 824 -1.79 -51.20 -18.62
N GLU A 825 -2.44 -52.32 -18.90
CA GLU A 825 -3.31 -52.98 -17.92
C GLU A 825 -2.54 -53.29 -16.63
N SER A 826 -1.29 -53.71 -16.72
CA SER A 826 -0.40 -53.93 -15.55
C SER A 826 -0.12 -52.67 -14.73
N ASP A 827 -0.22 -51.48 -15.32
CA ASP A 827 0.01 -50.21 -14.62
C ASP A 827 -1.25 -49.74 -13.87
N LEU A 828 -2.42 -50.31 -14.20
CA LEU A 828 -3.71 -49.95 -13.63
C LEU A 828 -4.36 -51.08 -12.82
N LEU A 829 -3.82 -52.30 -12.86
CA LEU A 829 -4.30 -53.46 -12.13
C LEU A 829 -3.51 -53.67 -10.82
N ALA A 830 -4.22 -53.79 -9.70
CA ALA A 830 -3.62 -54.15 -8.42
C ALA A 830 -3.30 -55.66 -8.32
N SER A 831 -3.99 -56.50 -9.11
CA SER A 831 -3.81 -57.96 -9.16
C SER A 831 -4.04 -58.53 -10.57
N ALA A 832 -3.45 -59.69 -10.87
CA ALA A 832 -3.48 -60.27 -12.21
C ALA A 832 -4.90 -60.72 -12.64
N PRO A 833 -5.28 -60.56 -13.91
CA PRO A 833 -6.58 -60.98 -14.39
C PRO A 833 -6.65 -62.51 -14.57
N ASP A 834 -7.77 -63.11 -14.14
CA ASP A 834 -8.05 -64.54 -14.25
C ASP A 834 -8.51 -64.90 -15.67
N ALA A 835 -7.93 -65.96 -16.25
CA ALA A 835 -8.10 -66.33 -17.66
C ALA A 835 -9.51 -66.83 -18.03
N ASP A 836 -10.26 -67.37 -17.07
CA ASP A 836 -11.60 -67.96 -17.30
C ASP A 836 -12.75 -66.96 -17.04
N MET A 837 -12.46 -65.65 -17.07
CA MET A 837 -13.42 -64.59 -16.73
C MET A 837 -14.65 -64.61 -17.65
N SER A 838 -14.44 -64.58 -18.98
CA SER A 838 -15.53 -64.47 -19.96
C SER A 838 -16.49 -65.66 -19.94
N LEU A 839 -16.05 -66.81 -19.44
CA LEU A 839 -16.88 -68.01 -19.27
C LEU A 839 -17.73 -67.93 -17.99
N ARG A 840 -17.17 -67.39 -16.90
CA ARG A 840 -17.88 -67.26 -15.62
C ARG A 840 -18.83 -66.06 -15.56
N PHE A 841 -18.49 -64.97 -16.24
CA PHE A 841 -19.29 -63.74 -16.32
C PHE A 841 -19.46 -63.30 -17.78
N PRO A 842 -20.31 -63.99 -18.55
CA PRO A 842 -20.50 -63.73 -19.97
C PRO A 842 -21.22 -62.40 -20.22
N ASP A 843 -21.01 -61.82 -21.41
CA ASP A 843 -21.69 -60.58 -21.84
C ASP A 843 -23.12 -60.83 -22.33
N ALA A 844 -23.48 -62.09 -22.61
CA ALA A 844 -24.83 -62.49 -22.99
C ALA A 844 -25.12 -63.94 -22.56
N ILE A 845 -26.40 -64.27 -22.40
CA ILE A 845 -26.87 -65.63 -22.11
C ILE A 845 -27.97 -66.04 -23.09
N GLU A 846 -28.01 -67.32 -23.46
CA GLU A 846 -29.13 -67.89 -24.22
C GLU A 846 -30.35 -68.06 -23.30
N ILE A 847 -31.52 -67.61 -23.75
CA ILE A 847 -32.77 -67.55 -22.96
C ILE A 847 -33.88 -68.48 -23.49
N GLY A 848 -33.55 -69.35 -24.45
CA GLY A 848 -34.44 -70.36 -25.03
C GLY A 848 -35.06 -69.92 -26.37
N GLY A 849 -35.36 -70.89 -27.24
CA GLY A 849 -35.94 -70.64 -28.56
C GLY A 849 -35.01 -69.95 -29.56
N GLY A 850 -33.69 -69.96 -29.32
CA GLY A 850 -32.68 -69.29 -30.15
C GLY A 850 -32.43 -67.81 -29.79
N ALA A 851 -33.09 -67.28 -28.76
CA ALA A 851 -32.92 -65.89 -28.32
C ALA A 851 -31.79 -65.74 -27.28
N SER A 852 -31.18 -64.55 -27.22
CA SER A 852 -30.12 -64.20 -26.27
C SER A 852 -30.45 -62.91 -25.51
N ALA A 853 -30.15 -62.87 -24.21
CA ALA A 853 -30.19 -61.65 -23.40
C ALA A 853 -28.78 -61.09 -23.18
N GLU A 854 -28.59 -59.79 -23.43
CA GLU A 854 -27.34 -59.09 -23.08
C GLU A 854 -27.29 -58.83 -21.58
N LEU A 855 -26.14 -59.07 -20.95
CA LEU A 855 -25.94 -58.92 -19.51
C LEU A 855 -25.12 -57.67 -19.19
N ARG A 856 -25.62 -56.87 -18.24
CA ARG A 856 -24.92 -55.75 -17.63
C ARG A 856 -24.72 -56.01 -16.14
N TYR A 857 -23.50 -55.75 -15.65
CA TYR A 857 -23.12 -55.96 -14.26
C TYR A 857 -23.00 -54.61 -13.56
N GLU A 858 -23.66 -54.47 -12.42
CA GLU A 858 -23.70 -53.23 -11.64
C GLU A 858 -23.29 -53.54 -10.19
N LEU A 859 -22.29 -52.81 -9.68
CA LEU A 859 -21.78 -52.95 -8.31
C LEU A 859 -22.18 -51.71 -7.50
N SER A 860 -23.41 -51.72 -7.00
CA SER A 860 -24.00 -50.62 -6.22
C SER A 860 -24.61 -51.11 -4.91
N PRO A 861 -23.78 -51.59 -3.94
CA PRO A 861 -24.25 -52.26 -2.74
C PRO A 861 -25.33 -51.48 -1.98
N GLY A 862 -26.44 -52.16 -1.65
CA GLY A 862 -27.55 -51.58 -0.89
C GLY A 862 -28.63 -50.86 -1.73
N THR A 863 -28.46 -50.79 -3.06
CA THR A 863 -29.49 -50.29 -3.98
C THR A 863 -30.27 -51.43 -4.61
N ALA A 864 -31.49 -51.17 -5.08
CA ALA A 864 -32.30 -52.14 -5.83
C ALA A 864 -31.81 -52.38 -7.26
N LEU A 865 -30.72 -51.72 -7.68
CA LEU A 865 -30.09 -51.87 -9.00
C LEU A 865 -28.78 -52.67 -8.91
N ASP A 866 -28.39 -53.13 -7.71
CA ASP A 866 -27.17 -53.92 -7.50
C ASP A 866 -27.35 -55.33 -8.05
N GLY A 867 -26.42 -55.80 -8.89
CA GLY A 867 -26.49 -57.14 -9.46
C GLY A 867 -26.38 -57.20 -10.98
N ILE A 868 -26.99 -58.23 -11.57
CA ILE A 868 -26.96 -58.49 -13.01
C ILE A 868 -28.28 -58.06 -13.62
N HIS A 869 -28.19 -57.27 -14.70
CA HIS A 869 -29.31 -56.83 -15.52
C HIS A 869 -29.28 -57.56 -16.85
N ALA A 870 -30.36 -58.25 -17.19
CA ALA A 870 -30.55 -58.95 -18.45
C ALA A 870 -31.49 -58.14 -19.36
N ARG A 871 -30.98 -57.71 -20.51
CA ARG A 871 -31.74 -57.00 -21.54
C ARG A 871 -32.35 -57.98 -22.52
N ILE A 872 -33.67 -57.94 -22.64
CA ILE A 872 -34.46 -58.85 -23.48
C ILE A 872 -35.25 -58.01 -24.49
N ALA A 873 -35.12 -58.30 -25.78
CA ALA A 873 -35.91 -57.62 -26.81
C ALA A 873 -37.40 -57.95 -26.67
N LEU A 874 -38.28 -57.00 -26.98
CA LEU A 874 -39.74 -57.19 -26.89
C LEU A 874 -40.25 -58.41 -27.69
N GLY A 875 -39.60 -58.74 -28.82
CA GLY A 875 -39.91 -59.92 -29.64
C GLY A 875 -39.61 -61.25 -28.95
N ASP A 876 -38.52 -61.31 -28.18
CA ASP A 876 -38.03 -62.52 -27.50
C ASP A 876 -38.65 -62.74 -26.11
N LEU A 877 -39.45 -61.77 -25.66
CA LEU A 877 -40.17 -61.85 -24.39
C LEU A 877 -41.06 -63.10 -24.32
N GLY A 878 -41.58 -63.60 -25.45
CA GLY A 878 -42.45 -64.78 -25.51
C GLY A 878 -41.74 -66.13 -25.39
N SER A 879 -40.48 -66.24 -25.82
CA SER A 879 -39.68 -67.47 -25.82
C SER A 879 -38.86 -67.68 -24.54
N THR A 880 -38.68 -66.62 -23.74
CA THR A 880 -37.88 -66.63 -22.50
C THR A 880 -38.43 -67.55 -21.39
N THR A 881 -37.67 -68.50 -20.87
CA THR A 881 -38.13 -69.28 -19.70
C THR A 881 -37.64 -68.68 -18.38
N ASN A 882 -38.49 -68.68 -17.35
CA ASN A 882 -38.09 -68.21 -16.02
C ASN A 882 -36.95 -69.08 -15.44
N ASP A 883 -37.02 -70.39 -15.69
CA ASP A 883 -36.05 -71.36 -15.18
C ASP A 883 -34.61 -71.01 -15.58
N ARG A 884 -34.37 -70.65 -16.86
CA ARG A 884 -33.04 -70.25 -17.33
C ARG A 884 -32.51 -68.99 -16.66
N LEU A 885 -33.35 -67.98 -16.46
CA LEU A 885 -32.96 -66.70 -15.86
C LEU A 885 -32.59 -66.86 -14.37
N GLU A 886 -33.22 -67.82 -13.68
CA GLU A 886 -32.91 -68.08 -12.27
C GLU A 886 -31.48 -68.59 -12.02
N TRP A 887 -30.81 -69.17 -13.02
CA TRP A 887 -29.43 -69.63 -12.90
C TRP A 887 -28.39 -68.50 -12.85
N LEU A 888 -28.76 -67.26 -13.19
CA LEU A 888 -27.84 -66.14 -13.37
C LEU A 888 -26.70 -66.51 -14.35
N VAL A 889 -25.46 -66.43 -13.88
CA VAL A 889 -24.20 -66.72 -14.57
C VAL A 889 -23.37 -67.69 -13.73
N PRO A 890 -22.49 -68.50 -14.35
CA PRO A 890 -21.71 -69.51 -13.63
C PRO A 890 -20.90 -68.95 -12.45
N GLY A 891 -20.34 -67.74 -12.61
CA GLY A 891 -19.50 -67.08 -11.61
C GLY A 891 -20.20 -66.72 -10.30
N LEU A 892 -21.54 -66.61 -10.30
CA LEU A 892 -22.32 -66.33 -9.08
C LEU A 892 -23.12 -67.55 -8.58
N LEU A 893 -22.98 -68.72 -9.23
CA LEU A 893 -23.80 -69.88 -8.91
C LEU A 893 -23.54 -70.38 -7.49
N ALA A 894 -22.28 -70.56 -7.09
CA ALA A 894 -21.93 -71.01 -5.74
C ALA A 894 -22.45 -70.05 -4.66
N GLU A 895 -22.29 -68.74 -4.87
CA GLU A 895 -22.80 -67.72 -3.94
C GLU A 895 -24.34 -67.75 -3.85
N LYS A 896 -25.01 -67.92 -5.00
CA LYS A 896 -26.47 -68.06 -5.05
C LYS A 896 -26.94 -69.31 -4.31
N ILE A 897 -26.28 -70.45 -4.50
CA ILE A 897 -26.59 -71.69 -3.79
C ILE A 897 -26.36 -71.52 -2.29
N GLU A 898 -25.26 -70.89 -1.87
CA GLU A 898 -25.02 -70.62 -0.45
C GLU A 898 -26.11 -69.72 0.15
N ALA A 899 -26.49 -68.65 -0.55
CA ALA A 899 -27.56 -67.75 -0.14
C ALA A 899 -28.90 -68.50 -0.05
N LEU A 900 -29.22 -69.38 -1.01
CA LEU A 900 -30.39 -70.25 -0.95
C LEU A 900 -30.35 -71.16 0.27
N ILE A 901 -29.23 -71.83 0.55
CA ILE A 901 -29.05 -72.67 1.76
C ILE A 901 -29.31 -71.88 3.04
N ARG A 902 -28.91 -70.60 3.08
CA ARG A 902 -29.14 -69.72 4.24
C ARG A 902 -30.62 -69.44 4.51
N THR A 903 -31.46 -69.45 3.47
CA THR A 903 -32.93 -69.27 3.58
C THR A 903 -33.65 -70.49 4.15
N LEU A 904 -33.01 -71.66 4.15
CA LEU A 904 -33.61 -72.88 4.70
C LEU A 904 -33.89 -72.76 6.20
N PRO A 905 -34.95 -73.44 6.71
CA PRO A 905 -35.20 -73.57 8.14
C PRO A 905 -33.96 -74.06 8.90
N LYS A 906 -33.70 -73.50 10.10
CA LYS A 906 -32.51 -73.80 10.93
C LYS A 906 -32.21 -75.30 11.07
N ARG A 907 -33.25 -76.13 11.21
CA ARG A 907 -33.14 -77.59 11.30
C ARG A 907 -32.48 -78.26 10.09
N LEU A 908 -32.67 -77.72 8.89
CA LEU A 908 -32.11 -78.26 7.64
C LEU A 908 -30.71 -77.69 7.39
N ARG A 909 -30.52 -76.40 7.68
CA ARG A 909 -29.26 -75.68 7.44
C ARG A 909 -28.07 -76.18 8.28
N VAL A 910 -28.29 -76.63 9.52
CA VAL A 910 -27.21 -77.11 10.42
C VAL A 910 -26.45 -78.31 9.86
N ARG A 911 -27.11 -79.18 9.08
CA ARG A 911 -26.50 -80.37 8.47
C ARG A 911 -25.71 -80.08 7.19
N LEU A 912 -25.79 -78.85 6.68
CA LEU A 912 -25.13 -78.41 5.45
C LEU A 912 -23.90 -77.54 5.76
N PHE A 913 -23.41 -77.53 7.00
CA PHE A 913 -22.24 -76.77 7.41
C PHE A 913 -20.95 -77.57 7.14
N PRO A 914 -19.88 -76.96 6.59
CA PRO A 914 -19.74 -75.55 6.18
C PRO A 914 -20.53 -75.19 4.91
N LEU A 915 -21.35 -74.12 4.96
CA LEU A 915 -22.29 -73.79 3.88
C LEU A 915 -21.59 -73.50 2.55
N ARG A 916 -20.42 -72.85 2.61
CA ARG A 916 -19.64 -72.45 1.45
C ARG A 916 -19.11 -73.65 0.67
N GLU A 917 -18.48 -74.61 1.36
CA GLU A 917 -17.95 -75.82 0.72
C GLU A 917 -19.07 -76.65 0.09
N VAL A 918 -20.21 -76.75 0.76
CA VAL A 918 -21.39 -77.44 0.22
C VAL A 918 -21.96 -76.73 -1.01
N ALA A 919 -21.97 -75.40 -1.01
CA ALA A 919 -22.45 -74.62 -2.14
C ALA A 919 -21.51 -74.67 -3.35
N GLU A 920 -20.19 -74.62 -3.12
CA GLU A 920 -19.15 -74.78 -4.15
C GLU A 920 -19.24 -76.18 -4.79
N ALA A 921 -19.29 -77.24 -3.97
CA ALA A 921 -19.44 -78.61 -4.47
C ALA A 921 -20.75 -78.82 -5.25
N ALA A 922 -21.84 -78.18 -4.82
CA ALA A 922 -23.11 -78.22 -5.53
C ALA A 922 -23.04 -77.48 -6.87
N ALA A 923 -22.40 -76.30 -6.92
CA ALA A 923 -22.22 -75.54 -8.15
C ALA A 923 -21.38 -76.29 -9.19
N GLU A 924 -20.38 -77.05 -8.76
CA GLU A 924 -19.55 -77.88 -9.65
C GLU A 924 -20.26 -79.15 -10.14
N SER A 925 -21.12 -79.74 -9.31
CA SER A 925 -21.76 -81.03 -9.59
C SER A 925 -23.07 -80.91 -10.37
N ILE A 926 -23.78 -79.78 -10.26
CA ILE A 926 -25.08 -79.57 -10.89
C ILE A 926 -24.86 -79.07 -12.34
N PRO A 927 -25.43 -79.75 -13.37
CA PRO A 927 -25.40 -79.24 -14.74
C PRO A 927 -25.97 -77.82 -14.82
N PHE A 928 -25.15 -76.87 -15.28
CA PHE A 928 -25.52 -75.46 -15.31
C PHE A 928 -26.63 -75.20 -16.35
N ALA A 929 -27.63 -74.39 -15.96
CA ALA A 929 -28.72 -73.94 -16.83
C ALA A 929 -29.64 -75.04 -17.39
N GLU A 930 -29.63 -76.23 -16.81
CA GLU A 930 -30.54 -77.33 -17.16
C GLU A 930 -31.69 -77.43 -16.15
N GLY A 931 -32.92 -77.16 -16.59
CA GLY A 931 -34.13 -77.25 -15.75
C GLY A 931 -34.19 -76.18 -14.65
N SER A 932 -34.95 -76.48 -13.58
CA SER A 932 -35.13 -75.58 -12.44
C SER A 932 -33.93 -75.63 -11.49
N ILE A 933 -33.32 -74.48 -11.19
CA ILE A 933 -32.23 -74.38 -10.22
C ILE A 933 -32.67 -74.83 -8.83
N LEU A 934 -33.88 -74.47 -8.40
CA LEU A 934 -34.35 -74.83 -7.05
C LEU A 934 -34.55 -76.34 -6.91
N GLU A 935 -35.06 -77.00 -7.94
CA GLU A 935 -35.23 -78.45 -7.92
C GLU A 935 -33.88 -79.17 -7.95
N SER A 936 -32.96 -78.69 -8.80
CA SER A 936 -31.61 -79.25 -8.93
C SER A 936 -30.80 -79.10 -7.65
N VAL A 937 -30.84 -77.92 -7.02
CA VAL A 937 -30.19 -77.64 -5.75
C VAL A 937 -30.86 -78.42 -4.61
N ALA A 938 -32.20 -78.49 -4.55
CA ALA A 938 -32.89 -79.31 -3.55
C ALA A 938 -32.50 -80.79 -3.64
N ALA A 939 -32.48 -81.35 -4.85
CA ALA A 939 -32.13 -82.74 -5.09
C ALA A 939 -30.67 -83.04 -4.71
N HIS A 940 -29.75 -82.11 -5.01
CA HIS A 940 -28.35 -82.25 -4.61
C HIS A 940 -28.18 -82.17 -3.09
N LEU A 941 -28.77 -81.15 -2.45
CA LEU A 941 -28.67 -80.95 -1.00
C LEU A 941 -29.39 -82.02 -0.20
N ALA A 942 -30.48 -82.61 -0.71
CA ALA A 942 -31.16 -83.73 -0.08
C ALA A 942 -30.24 -84.97 0.06
N LYS A 943 -29.41 -85.22 -0.96
CA LYS A 943 -28.38 -86.28 -0.94
C LYS A 943 -27.29 -85.98 0.09
N VAL A 944 -26.84 -84.72 0.16
CA VAL A 944 -25.79 -84.29 1.10
C VAL A 944 -26.28 -84.31 2.55
N ALA A 945 -27.49 -83.81 2.83
CA ALA A 945 -28.06 -83.74 4.18
C ALA A 945 -28.68 -85.07 4.68
N GLY A 946 -28.92 -86.03 3.78
CA GLY A 946 -29.56 -87.31 4.07
C GLY A 946 -31.04 -87.19 4.47
N MET A 947 -31.77 -86.22 3.91
CA MET A 947 -33.17 -85.92 4.22
C MET A 947 -33.90 -85.31 3.02
N ALA A 948 -35.22 -85.43 2.97
CA ALA A 948 -36.01 -84.84 1.90
C ALA A 948 -35.94 -83.30 1.93
N LEU A 949 -35.57 -82.71 0.79
CA LEU A 949 -35.62 -81.28 0.53
C LEU A 949 -36.39 -81.07 -0.78
N SER A 950 -37.22 -80.03 -0.83
CA SER A 950 -38.01 -79.66 -1.99
C SER A 950 -37.71 -78.21 -2.40
N ALA A 951 -38.04 -77.85 -3.64
CA ALA A 951 -37.89 -76.47 -4.12
C ALA A 951 -38.66 -75.45 -3.25
N GLY A 952 -39.77 -75.86 -2.64
CA GLY A 952 -40.59 -75.01 -1.76
C GLY A 952 -39.98 -74.70 -0.39
N ASP A 953 -38.87 -75.36 -0.01
CA ASP A 953 -38.19 -75.10 1.27
C ASP A 953 -37.31 -73.84 1.23
N PHE A 954 -37.00 -73.31 0.03
CA PHE A 954 -36.21 -72.09 -0.16
C PHE A 954 -37.07 -70.83 -0.21
N ASP A 955 -36.63 -69.75 0.43
CA ASP A 955 -37.29 -68.44 0.36
C ASP A 955 -36.55 -67.49 -0.59
N ARG A 956 -37.02 -67.42 -1.84
CA ARG A 956 -36.46 -66.54 -2.88
C ARG A 956 -36.51 -65.06 -2.49
N ALA A 957 -37.52 -64.65 -1.71
CA ALA A 957 -37.71 -63.25 -1.32
C ALA A 957 -36.67 -62.79 -0.28
N GLN A 958 -35.88 -63.71 0.29
CA GLN A 958 -34.76 -63.39 1.19
C GLN A 958 -33.39 -63.37 0.49
N LEU A 959 -33.30 -63.67 -0.80
CA LEU A 959 -32.03 -63.56 -1.52
C LEU A 959 -31.57 -62.09 -1.58
N PRO A 960 -30.28 -61.80 -1.37
CA PRO A 960 -29.71 -60.48 -1.65
C PRO A 960 -30.10 -59.98 -3.05
N PRO A 961 -30.35 -58.67 -3.25
CA PRO A 961 -30.72 -58.12 -4.56
C PRO A 961 -29.79 -58.55 -5.69
N HIS A 962 -28.47 -58.56 -5.43
CA HIS A 962 -27.46 -58.90 -6.45
C HIS A 962 -27.43 -60.36 -6.91
N LEU A 963 -28.18 -61.25 -6.23
CA LEU A 963 -28.36 -62.66 -6.61
C LEU A 963 -29.72 -62.91 -7.29
N ARG A 964 -30.44 -61.83 -7.63
CA ARG A 964 -31.63 -61.83 -8.47
C ARG A 964 -31.27 -61.18 -9.80
N LEU A 965 -31.78 -61.74 -10.88
CA LEU A 965 -31.59 -61.16 -12.20
C LEU A 965 -32.62 -60.05 -12.38
N HIS A 966 -32.16 -58.82 -12.61
CA HIS A 966 -33.03 -57.74 -13.03
C HIS A 966 -33.29 -57.86 -14.54
N ILE A 967 -34.54 -57.80 -14.97
CA ILE A 967 -34.89 -57.97 -16.37
C ILE A 967 -35.33 -56.61 -16.92
N GLU A 968 -34.68 -56.16 -17.98
CA GLU A 968 -35.05 -54.97 -18.74
C GLU A 968 -35.59 -55.42 -20.11
N VAL A 969 -36.87 -55.12 -20.40
CA VAL A 969 -37.43 -55.38 -21.73
C VAL A 969 -37.23 -54.14 -22.59
N VAL A 970 -36.52 -54.27 -23.70
CA VAL A 970 -36.13 -53.15 -24.56
C VAL A 970 -36.88 -53.15 -25.91
N SER A 971 -37.06 -51.96 -26.48
CA SER A 971 -37.54 -51.76 -27.85
C SER A 971 -36.42 -51.98 -28.88
N ASP A 972 -36.77 -52.00 -30.17
CA ASP A 972 -35.80 -52.04 -31.28
C ASP A 972 -34.84 -50.82 -31.29
N ALA A 973 -35.24 -49.71 -30.66
CA ALA A 973 -34.42 -48.51 -30.51
C ALA A 973 -33.49 -48.55 -29.28
N GLY A 974 -33.59 -49.60 -28.45
CA GLY A 974 -32.82 -49.77 -27.22
C GLY A 974 -33.43 -49.12 -25.98
N ASP A 975 -34.65 -48.56 -26.07
CA ASP A 975 -35.34 -47.94 -24.93
C ASP A 975 -35.95 -49.00 -24.00
N VAL A 976 -35.78 -48.84 -22.69
CA VAL A 976 -36.39 -49.73 -21.69
C VAL A 976 -37.89 -49.50 -21.61
N LEU A 977 -38.67 -50.51 -22.01
CA LEU A 977 -40.14 -50.48 -22.05
C LEU A 977 -40.78 -50.87 -20.71
N ALA A 978 -40.15 -51.79 -19.98
CA ALA A 978 -40.47 -52.16 -18.60
C ALA A 978 -39.28 -52.88 -17.97
N ALA A 979 -39.16 -52.82 -16.65
CA ALA A 979 -38.13 -53.52 -15.90
C ALA A 979 -38.69 -54.15 -14.61
N GLY A 980 -38.08 -55.26 -14.17
CA GLY A 980 -38.44 -55.96 -12.94
C GLY A 980 -37.82 -57.35 -12.83
N ASP A 981 -38.12 -58.07 -11.76
CA ASP A 981 -37.45 -59.34 -11.43
C ASP A 981 -38.32 -60.58 -11.73
N ASP A 982 -39.54 -60.35 -12.23
CA ASP A 982 -40.53 -61.39 -12.55
C ASP A 982 -40.90 -61.31 -14.04
N ILE A 983 -40.35 -62.22 -14.82
CA ILE A 983 -40.61 -62.34 -16.26
C ILE A 983 -42.10 -62.58 -16.56
N ALA A 984 -42.83 -63.29 -15.69
CA ALA A 984 -44.25 -63.57 -15.88
C ALA A 984 -45.11 -62.32 -15.61
N ALA A 985 -44.72 -61.48 -14.65
CA ALA A 985 -45.33 -60.17 -14.46
C ALA A 985 -45.07 -59.24 -15.66
N LEU A 986 -43.81 -59.18 -16.14
CA LEU A 986 -43.42 -58.35 -17.29
C LEU A 986 -44.16 -58.77 -18.56
N ARG A 987 -44.30 -60.07 -18.82
CA ARG A 987 -45.11 -60.63 -19.91
C ARG A 987 -46.55 -60.20 -19.86
N ARG A 988 -47.19 -60.26 -18.69
CA ARG A 988 -48.58 -59.82 -18.51
C ARG A 988 -48.72 -58.33 -18.75
N SER A 989 -47.80 -57.50 -18.24
CA SER A 989 -47.86 -56.05 -18.44
C SER A 989 -47.61 -55.61 -19.88
N LEU A 990 -46.73 -56.32 -20.60
CA LEU A 990 -46.34 -55.98 -21.97
C LEU A 990 -47.12 -56.74 -23.04
N ALA A 991 -48.06 -57.62 -22.66
CA ALA A 991 -48.91 -58.37 -23.57
C ALA A 991 -49.55 -57.52 -24.69
N PRO A 992 -50.20 -56.36 -24.42
CA PRO A 992 -50.79 -55.53 -25.47
C PRO A 992 -49.74 -54.90 -26.40
N LYS A 993 -48.57 -54.52 -25.88
CA LYS A 993 -47.47 -53.98 -26.69
C LYS A 993 -46.80 -55.06 -27.54
N SER A 994 -46.65 -56.28 -27.01
CA SER A 994 -46.12 -57.44 -27.75
C SER A 994 -47.09 -57.88 -28.86
N ALA A 995 -48.41 -57.81 -28.63
CA ALA A 995 -49.42 -58.09 -29.64
C ALA A 995 -49.39 -57.07 -30.79
N ALA A 996 -49.39 -55.77 -30.47
CA ALA A 996 -49.27 -54.71 -31.46
C ALA A 996 -47.94 -54.76 -32.24
N TYR A 997 -46.84 -55.11 -31.55
CA TYR A 997 -45.54 -55.34 -32.20
C TYR A 997 -45.60 -56.48 -33.22
N ARG A 998 -46.27 -57.60 -32.88
CA ARG A 998 -46.49 -58.72 -33.83
C ARG A 998 -47.38 -58.34 -35.02
N GLU A 999 -48.46 -57.58 -34.81
CA GLU A 999 -49.26 -57.04 -35.91
C GLU A 999 -48.42 -56.15 -36.84
N SER A 1000 -47.59 -55.28 -36.28
CA SER A 1000 -46.69 -54.42 -37.08
C SER A 1000 -45.64 -55.21 -37.87
N LEU A 1001 -45.21 -56.38 -37.37
CA LEU A 1001 -44.30 -57.27 -38.07
C LEU A 1001 -45.01 -58.00 -39.21
N LEU A 1002 -46.27 -58.40 -39.02
CA LEU A 1002 -47.10 -59.01 -40.07
C LEU A 1002 -47.37 -58.03 -41.22
N ASP A 1003 -47.71 -56.77 -40.91
CA ASP A 1003 -47.91 -55.72 -41.90
C ASP A 1003 -46.64 -55.47 -42.73
N ARG A 1004 -45.47 -55.40 -42.08
CA ARG A 1004 -44.17 -55.24 -42.76
C ARG A 1004 -43.81 -56.44 -43.63
N ALA A 1005 -44.14 -57.66 -43.19
CA ALA A 1005 -43.77 -58.91 -43.86
C ALA A 1005 -44.52 -59.14 -45.19
N PHE A 1006 -45.79 -58.74 -45.29
CA PHE A 1006 -46.67 -59.22 -46.36
C PHE A 1006 -47.39 -58.13 -47.18
N GLN A 1007 -46.94 -56.87 -47.08
CA GLN A 1007 -47.57 -55.64 -47.56
C GLN A 1007 -47.96 -55.53 -49.06
N ARG A 1008 -47.71 -56.54 -49.90
CA ARG A 1008 -47.89 -56.43 -51.38
C ARG A 1008 -48.71 -57.51 -52.09
N HIS A 1009 -49.10 -58.61 -51.45
CA HIS A 1009 -49.84 -59.69 -52.16
C HIS A 1009 -51.16 -60.10 -51.50
N TRP A 1010 -51.34 -59.84 -50.19
CA TRP A 1010 -52.46 -60.42 -49.43
C TRP A 1010 -53.48 -59.41 -48.90
N ASN A 1011 -53.27 -58.10 -49.06
CA ASN A 1011 -54.26 -57.06 -48.73
C ASN A 1011 -54.94 -56.56 -50.02
N ARG A 1012 -55.90 -57.33 -50.55
CA ARG A 1012 -56.73 -56.94 -51.71
C ARG A 1012 -58.13 -56.55 -51.22
N THR A 1013 -58.58 -55.34 -51.50
CA THR A 1013 -59.91 -54.85 -51.09
C THR A 1013 -60.85 -54.71 -52.28
N GLY A 1014 -62.16 -54.83 -52.05
CA GLY A 1014 -63.18 -54.58 -53.07
C GLY A 1014 -63.38 -55.70 -54.10
N LEU A 1015 -63.05 -56.95 -53.76
CA LEU A 1015 -63.21 -58.09 -54.68
C LEU A 1015 -64.69 -58.43 -54.85
N ARG A 1016 -65.16 -58.40 -56.10
CA ARG A 1016 -66.53 -58.77 -56.51
C ARG A 1016 -66.60 -60.02 -57.39
N ASN A 1017 -65.48 -60.41 -57.98
CA ASN A 1017 -65.28 -61.67 -58.69
C ASN A 1017 -64.07 -62.37 -58.05
N PHE A 1018 -64.19 -63.67 -57.79
CA PHE A 1018 -63.13 -64.47 -57.18
C PHE A 1018 -62.27 -65.12 -58.27
N ASP A 1019 -61.00 -64.75 -58.28
CA ASP A 1019 -59.92 -65.27 -59.14
C ASP A 1019 -58.97 -66.22 -58.39
N LEU A 1020 -59.39 -66.70 -57.21
CA LEU A 1020 -58.65 -67.62 -56.34
C LEU A 1020 -59.47 -68.89 -56.13
N ASP A 1021 -58.99 -70.02 -56.67
CA ASP A 1021 -59.67 -71.31 -56.52
C ASP A 1021 -59.52 -71.90 -55.11
N GLU A 1022 -58.47 -71.53 -54.35
CA GLU A 1022 -58.22 -72.01 -52.98
C GLU A 1022 -57.33 -71.03 -52.17
N LEU A 1023 -57.61 -70.85 -50.88
CA LEU A 1023 -56.77 -70.09 -49.96
C LEU A 1023 -55.76 -71.01 -49.28
N PRO A 1024 -54.45 -70.69 -49.26
CA PRO A 1024 -53.47 -71.53 -48.58
C PRO A 1024 -53.69 -71.52 -47.06
N GLU A 1025 -53.50 -72.68 -46.41
CA GLU A 1025 -53.72 -72.84 -44.96
C GLU A 1025 -52.85 -71.92 -44.10
N ARG A 1026 -51.64 -71.57 -44.55
CA ARG A 1026 -50.76 -70.59 -43.91
C ARG A 1026 -49.72 -70.06 -44.89
N ILE A 1027 -49.18 -68.89 -44.59
CA ILE A 1027 -48.04 -68.28 -45.29
C ILE A 1027 -46.93 -67.94 -44.30
N GLU A 1028 -45.70 -67.97 -44.79
CA GLU A 1028 -44.51 -67.75 -43.96
C GLU A 1028 -43.56 -66.76 -44.65
N ALA A 1029 -42.96 -65.87 -43.87
CA ALA A 1029 -41.93 -64.92 -44.31
C ALA A 1029 -40.86 -64.74 -43.22
N THR A 1030 -39.73 -64.13 -43.58
CA THR A 1030 -38.70 -63.72 -42.62
C THR A 1030 -38.51 -62.21 -42.73
N VAL A 1031 -38.66 -61.48 -41.62
CA VAL A 1031 -38.45 -60.03 -41.52
C VAL A 1031 -37.46 -59.76 -40.41
N ASP A 1032 -36.40 -59.02 -40.72
CA ASP A 1032 -35.36 -58.64 -39.75
C ASP A 1032 -34.78 -59.84 -38.95
N GLY A 1033 -34.66 -61.00 -39.60
CA GLY A 1033 -34.16 -62.25 -39.00
C GLY A 1033 -35.19 -63.06 -38.22
N LEU A 1034 -36.42 -62.56 -38.04
CA LEU A 1034 -37.51 -63.26 -37.36
C LEU A 1034 -38.42 -63.96 -38.38
N ARG A 1035 -38.74 -65.24 -38.12
CA ARG A 1035 -39.72 -66.01 -38.92
C ARG A 1035 -41.14 -65.61 -38.51
N VAL A 1036 -41.91 -65.09 -39.46
CA VAL A 1036 -43.29 -64.63 -39.27
C VAL A 1036 -44.23 -65.56 -40.04
N ILE A 1037 -45.23 -66.13 -39.35
CA ILE A 1037 -46.26 -66.99 -39.93
C ILE A 1037 -47.61 -66.26 -39.85
N ALA A 1038 -48.38 -66.29 -40.93
CA ALA A 1038 -49.69 -65.66 -41.01
C ALA A 1038 -50.70 -66.59 -41.70
N TRP A 1039 -51.99 -66.40 -41.41
CA TRP A 1039 -53.10 -67.17 -41.98
C TRP A 1039 -53.95 -66.28 -42.88
N PRO A 1040 -54.08 -66.59 -44.18
CA PRO A 1040 -54.98 -65.88 -45.08
C PRO A 1040 -56.43 -65.94 -44.59
N MET A 1041 -57.12 -64.80 -44.67
CA MET A 1041 -58.51 -64.69 -44.31
C MET A 1041 -59.29 -63.84 -45.31
N LEU A 1042 -60.58 -64.14 -45.47
CA LEU A 1042 -61.53 -63.25 -46.14
C LEU A 1042 -62.29 -62.42 -45.12
N VAL A 1043 -62.51 -61.16 -45.45
CA VAL A 1043 -63.24 -60.21 -44.61
C VAL A 1043 -64.39 -59.62 -45.42
N ASP A 1044 -65.60 -59.72 -44.87
CA ASP A 1044 -66.82 -59.17 -45.46
C ASP A 1044 -66.78 -57.64 -45.49
N GLY A 1045 -67.05 -57.04 -46.65
CA GLY A 1045 -67.19 -55.60 -46.85
C GLY A 1045 -68.61 -55.19 -47.24
N GLY A 1046 -69.61 -56.07 -47.15
CA GLY A 1046 -71.00 -55.85 -47.53
C GLY A 1046 -71.24 -56.07 -49.02
N ASP A 1047 -70.80 -55.13 -49.87
CA ASP A 1047 -70.98 -55.20 -51.34
C ASP A 1047 -69.76 -55.81 -52.06
N SER A 1048 -68.80 -56.32 -51.31
CA SER A 1048 -67.54 -56.91 -51.77
C SER A 1048 -66.82 -57.63 -50.64
N VAL A 1049 -65.85 -58.50 -50.96
CA VAL A 1049 -65.00 -59.18 -49.98
C VAL A 1049 -63.56 -58.68 -50.10
N SER A 1050 -62.83 -58.65 -48.99
CA SER A 1050 -61.40 -58.32 -48.94
C SER A 1050 -60.57 -59.52 -48.50
N LEU A 1051 -59.38 -59.67 -49.10
CA LEU A 1051 -58.36 -60.61 -48.65
C LEU A 1051 -57.47 -59.90 -47.62
N GLY A 1052 -57.20 -60.57 -46.50
CA GLY A 1052 -56.31 -60.10 -45.44
C GLY A 1052 -55.56 -61.24 -44.77
N LEU A 1053 -54.76 -60.93 -43.75
CA LEU A 1053 -53.97 -61.90 -43.00
C LEU A 1053 -54.26 -61.79 -41.50
N ALA A 1054 -54.39 -62.92 -40.82
CA ALA A 1054 -54.46 -62.97 -39.37
C ALA A 1054 -53.18 -63.59 -38.77
N ALA A 1055 -52.88 -63.19 -37.53
CA ALA A 1055 -51.79 -63.77 -36.74
C ALA A 1055 -52.13 -65.14 -36.13
N ASP A 1056 -53.38 -65.59 -36.25
CA ASP A 1056 -53.93 -66.78 -35.60
C ASP A 1056 -54.89 -67.50 -36.56
N SER A 1057 -54.78 -68.83 -36.64
CA SER A 1057 -55.56 -69.68 -37.55
C SER A 1057 -57.06 -69.61 -37.26
N ASP A 1058 -57.45 -69.66 -35.99
CA ASP A 1058 -58.87 -69.66 -35.61
C ASP A 1058 -59.52 -68.30 -35.90
N ALA A 1059 -58.77 -67.21 -35.73
CA ALA A 1059 -59.21 -65.88 -36.12
C ALA A 1059 -59.43 -65.75 -37.63
N ALA A 1060 -58.50 -66.27 -38.45
CA ALA A 1060 -58.62 -66.29 -39.90
C ALA A 1060 -59.83 -67.11 -40.38
N GLU A 1061 -60.03 -68.30 -39.81
CA GLU A 1061 -61.17 -69.16 -40.17
C GLU A 1061 -62.51 -68.53 -39.81
N ARG A 1062 -62.61 -67.90 -38.65
CA ARG A 1062 -63.84 -67.23 -38.22
C ARG A 1062 -64.20 -66.07 -39.14
N ALA A 1063 -63.23 -65.22 -39.48
CA ALA A 1063 -63.43 -64.10 -40.39
C ALA A 1063 -63.87 -64.59 -41.78
N THR A 1064 -63.18 -65.61 -42.31
CA THR A 1064 -63.48 -66.21 -43.63
C THR A 1064 -64.87 -66.84 -43.66
N ARG A 1065 -65.28 -67.56 -42.61
CA ARG A 1065 -66.64 -68.13 -42.49
C ARG A 1065 -67.74 -67.08 -42.44
N LEU A 1066 -67.47 -65.93 -41.83
CA LEU A 1066 -68.39 -64.80 -41.84
C LEU A 1066 -68.50 -64.18 -43.24
N ALA A 1067 -67.37 -63.98 -43.91
CA ALA A 1067 -67.31 -63.40 -45.26
C ALA A 1067 -67.92 -64.27 -46.38
N MET A 1068 -68.00 -65.59 -46.19
CA MET A 1068 -68.62 -66.50 -47.16
C MET A 1068 -70.14 -66.68 -46.96
N ARG A 1069 -70.74 -66.08 -45.92
CA ARG A 1069 -72.19 -66.21 -45.62
C ARG A 1069 -73.04 -65.05 -46.16
N THR A 1070 -72.41 -64.00 -46.65
CA THR A 1070 -72.98 -62.77 -47.21
C THR A 1070 -72.70 -62.73 -48.70
#